data_AF-A0AA38TQ32-F1
#
_entry.id   AF-A0AA38TQ32-F1
#
_cell.length_a   1.000
_cell.length_b   1.000
_cell.length_c   1.000
_cell.angle_alpha   90.00
_cell.angle_beta   90.00
_cell.angle_gamma   90.00
#
_symmetry.space_group_name_H-M   'P 1'
#
loop_
_entity.id
_entity.type
_entity.pdbx_description
1 polymer ?
#
loop_
_entity_poly.entity_id
_entity_poly.type
_entity_poly.pdbx_seq_one_letter_code
_entity_poly.pdbx_strand_id
1 'polypeptide(L)'
;MEKVYSSKVAGNKNRRKSNVDGGDIDDEDESMLDVYHQNIAADIDRLVREFSTLDDKGIQPEIPDTVFTFLRIIELRIKRYNSTKSGTRFGKMMMMTDDQEADPFFTDAIKRLSKLKMVLSHFPNTSALDRITNLLQQTMMLMQDEFQALLLDYAAPSEPLITICKKTNSCTSLETLDQSATENTNNTKKQQECCCFPGYSKENVILMQKMASFMILAGYQSECCQVYTTVRKDGLQDQLKRFGFEKVNVEDAHKSKWASLEPDISRWLYLANHCSNVLFPAERDLGETVFSDHPLVFTPLFINLINGITMLLVEFATSVAMSKPKAKRLFRFLDIYKGLVDLGTFVDESDNKHDVRIEESCRLKSEISSASDRMGEAVVNAFKDVTNYIRNDTNKTPVQGGSIHPLTRYVINYLRCAFNEEYKDTLEQILREQVNEEATTQLVSVIELLDANLETKSGLYKDPSLRCIFLMNNNRFILQVVKGSKEMKEAMGDNWCRRKSSDVRNYHKSYQRETWNRLLQCITQDGIQVNGKPNRKIVKEKLKSFNAMFDEIYKTQSTWVVNDQQLSSEIRVSITAVVSPAYRSFIGRYKPHFEGGPKSIDKYIKYQPEDIEAMMETLFEGTEKVETQMNGIQAASTVKHTAGAFKSLLKTYKNVVTDMNKSRLILHNAFIVTMDQQLRVFGNGGIVVENDRIIALGQSSDIIRQFAPDSNQIIDLQGLFILPGLINTHVHTSQQLARGIADDVDLLTWLHRRIWPYESSMTEEDSYISTLLCGIELIHSGVTCFAEAGGQHVSGMAKAVELLGLRACLTQSIMDSGDGLPLSWATRTTDECIQSQKELHKKHHNTADGRIRIWLGIRQIMNSTDRLLLATRDTAKELETGIHMHVAEIPFENDHVMQTRESDLGTVAYLEKINFLTSNLLAAHSVWVNEKEIGFLSSCEVKVSHCPAAAMRMLGFAPIKEMLDANICVSLGTDGAPSNNRMSIVDEMYLASLINKGREVFAKGTTDPRALPAESILKMATVNGAKAVLWEKDIGSLEVGKKADMIVINPSSWSMVPMHDCISSLVYCLRSENVVSVMCNGHWIMKDKKIMNVDEAEIISMAKHAATQVLKRAGIEIPNRMNLI
;
A
#
# COMPACT_ATOMS: atom_id res chain seq x y z
N MET A 1 67.38 49.59 62.29
CA MET A 1 68.13 48.32 62.35
C MET A 1 68.48 47.97 60.91
N GLU A 2 69.54 48.58 60.40
CA GLU A 2 70.90 48.00 60.41
C GLU A 2 70.97 46.75 59.51
N LYS A 3 71.45 46.89 58.28
CA LYS A 3 72.87 46.80 57.85
C LYS A 3 73.30 45.33 57.65
N VAL A 4 74.08 45.16 56.59
CA VAL A 4 75.01 44.05 56.31
C VAL A 4 74.45 42.87 55.52
N TYR A 5 74.62 42.95 54.19
CA TYR A 5 75.47 42.10 53.32
C TYR A 5 75.05 42.45 51.86
N SER A 6 75.64 43.39 51.09
CA SER A 6 77.04 43.53 50.62
C SER A 6 77.58 42.18 50.16
N SER A 7 78.04 41.90 48.93
CA SER A 7 78.59 42.74 47.86
C SER A 7 79.00 41.84 46.67
N LYS A 8 79.36 42.50 45.54
CA LYS A 8 80.45 42.12 44.59
C LYS A 8 80.13 41.02 43.56
N VAL A 9 80.38 41.13 42.25
CA VAL A 9 81.34 41.90 41.42
C VAL A 9 80.75 41.97 39.98
N ALA A 10 80.47 43.14 39.38
CA ALA A 10 81.29 43.91 38.43
C ALA A 10 81.80 43.21 37.14
N GLY A 11 81.52 43.85 35.99
CA GLY A 11 82.07 43.56 34.65
C GLY A 11 80.96 43.25 33.65
N ASN A 12 80.74 43.93 32.52
CA ASN A 12 81.63 44.74 31.72
C ASN A 12 80.83 45.71 30.83
N LYS A 13 81.45 46.86 30.51
CA LYS A 13 80.94 47.94 29.66
C LYS A 13 80.95 47.57 28.16
N ASN A 14 80.09 48.28 27.42
CA ASN A 14 80.24 48.78 26.05
C ASN A 14 80.01 47.87 24.83
N ARG A 15 78.90 48.16 24.13
CA ARG A 15 78.72 48.47 22.66
C ARG A 15 77.36 47.91 22.23
N ARG A 16 76.45 48.59 21.53
CA ARG A 16 76.44 49.85 20.77
C ARG A 16 74.99 50.37 20.79
N LYS A 17 74.83 51.69 20.93
CA LYS A 17 73.61 52.40 20.51
C LYS A 17 73.43 52.22 18.99
N SER A 18 72.24 51.81 18.56
CA SER A 18 71.67 52.20 17.27
C SER A 18 70.16 52.36 17.45
N ASN A 19 69.77 53.63 17.53
CA ASN A 19 68.49 54.25 17.25
C ASN A 19 67.30 53.33 16.93
N VAL A 20 66.28 53.37 17.79
CA VAL A 20 64.90 53.66 17.37
C VAL A 20 64.27 54.48 18.50
N ASP A 21 64.42 55.81 18.39
CA ASP A 21 63.50 56.75 19.03
C ASP A 21 62.12 56.58 18.39
N GLY A 22 61.07 56.83 19.17
CA GLY A 22 59.67 56.73 18.74
C GLY A 22 59.42 57.42 17.40
N GLY A 23 59.12 56.61 16.39
CA GLY A 23 58.48 57.04 15.16
C GLY A 23 57.04 56.57 15.19
N ASP A 24 56.13 57.49 14.89
CA ASP A 24 54.73 57.19 14.57
C ASP A 24 54.66 56.03 13.57
N ILE A 25 53.82 55.05 13.85
CA ILE A 25 53.54 53.96 12.91
C ILE A 25 52.66 54.58 11.82
N ASP A 26 53.27 54.91 10.68
CA ASP A 26 52.56 55.34 9.47
C ASP A 26 51.65 54.20 8.95
N ASP A 27 50.42 54.56 8.55
CA ASP A 27 49.31 53.65 8.20
C ASP A 27 49.51 52.83 6.90
N GLU A 28 50.69 52.82 6.26
CA GLU A 28 50.89 52.24 4.91
C GLU A 28 51.88 51.06 4.78
N ASP A 29 52.48 50.52 5.85
CA ASP A 29 53.46 49.41 5.75
C ASP A 29 53.03 48.13 6.48
N GLU A 30 52.22 47.30 5.82
CA GLU A 30 51.62 46.08 6.41
C GLU A 30 52.65 45.00 6.81
N SER A 31 53.79 44.87 6.13
CA SER A 31 54.77 43.81 6.45
C SER A 31 55.59 44.08 7.71
N MET A 32 55.59 45.32 8.21
CA MET A 32 56.32 45.70 9.43
C MET A 32 55.51 45.40 10.71
N LEU A 33 54.18 45.36 10.65
CA LEU A 33 53.32 45.12 11.82
C LEU A 33 53.48 43.71 12.41
N ASP A 34 53.66 42.68 11.57
CA ASP A 34 53.78 41.29 12.04
C ASP A 34 55.15 40.98 12.66
N VAL A 35 56.22 41.60 12.17
CA VAL A 35 57.59 41.48 12.72
C VAL A 35 57.69 42.17 14.09
N TYR A 36 57.00 43.30 14.27
CA TYR A 36 56.92 43.98 15.58
C TYR A 36 56.07 43.20 16.60
N HIS A 37 55.01 42.51 16.16
CA HIS A 37 54.10 41.77 17.04
C HIS A 37 54.76 40.56 17.73
N GLN A 38 55.64 39.81 17.06
CA GLN A 38 56.30 38.64 17.68
C GLN A 38 57.24 39.00 18.84
N ASN A 39 58.01 40.08 18.71
CA ASN A 39 58.90 40.57 19.77
C ASN A 39 58.08 41.10 20.96
N ILE A 40 57.01 41.85 20.69
CA ILE A 40 56.11 42.38 21.73
C ILE A 40 55.36 41.24 22.45
N ALA A 41 54.92 40.19 21.74
CA ALA A 41 54.21 39.07 22.34
C ALA A 41 55.05 38.28 23.36
N ALA A 42 56.35 38.08 23.08
CA ALA A 42 57.27 37.44 24.01
C ALA A 42 57.48 38.27 25.30
N ASP A 43 57.53 39.59 25.16
CA ASP A 43 57.61 40.52 26.29
C ASP A 43 56.33 40.52 27.13
N ILE A 44 55.15 40.42 26.50
CA ILE A 44 53.87 40.25 27.20
C ILE A 44 53.82 38.93 27.98
N ASP A 45 54.25 37.81 27.40
CA ASP A 45 54.28 36.51 28.10
C ASP A 45 55.25 36.49 29.29
N ARG A 46 56.35 37.26 29.18
CA ARG A 46 57.28 37.47 30.28
C ARG A 46 56.65 38.33 31.38
N LEU A 47 55.96 39.42 31.02
CA LEU A 47 55.25 40.29 31.97
C LEU A 47 54.11 39.56 32.70
N VAL A 48 53.31 38.75 31.99
CA VAL A 48 52.27 37.93 32.62
C VAL A 48 52.87 36.98 33.65
N ARG A 49 54.03 36.37 33.37
CA ARG A 49 54.74 35.50 34.32
C ARG A 49 55.31 36.28 35.51
N GLU A 50 55.95 37.41 35.27
CA GLU A 50 56.51 38.28 36.32
C GLU A 50 55.40 38.77 37.26
N PHE A 51 54.29 39.28 36.72
CA PHE A 51 53.17 39.77 37.51
C PHE A 51 52.38 38.65 38.21
N SER A 52 52.34 37.43 37.66
CA SER A 52 51.73 36.28 38.33
C SER A 52 52.52 35.78 39.55
N THR A 53 53.78 36.21 39.71
CA THR A 53 54.65 35.82 40.84
C THR A 53 54.76 36.89 41.94
N LEU A 54 54.10 38.04 41.76
CA LEU A 54 54.08 39.12 42.74
C LEU A 54 52.99 38.85 43.80
N ASP A 55 53.38 38.28 44.94
CA ASP A 55 52.50 38.19 46.11
C ASP A 55 52.34 39.57 46.77
N ASP A 56 51.13 40.11 46.70
CA ASP A 56 50.38 40.97 47.66
C ASP A 56 51.17 42.00 48.51
N LYS A 57 52.23 42.59 47.97
CA LYS A 57 53.06 43.60 48.65
C LYS A 57 52.83 45.01 48.12
N GLY A 58 51.59 45.49 48.05
CA GLY A 58 51.23 46.92 48.04
C GLY A 58 51.98 47.87 47.07
N ILE A 59 52.72 47.37 46.09
CA ILE A 59 53.52 48.12 45.13
C ILE A 59 52.77 48.03 43.81
N GLN A 60 52.24 49.15 43.32
CA GLN A 60 51.68 49.24 41.96
C GLN A 60 52.82 49.03 40.95
N PRO A 61 52.75 48.01 40.08
CA PRO A 61 53.74 47.84 39.02
C PRO A 61 53.58 48.95 37.98
N GLU A 62 54.69 49.58 37.59
CA GLU A 62 54.71 50.53 36.46
C GLU A 62 54.48 49.73 35.16
N ILE A 63 53.38 50.03 34.46
CA ILE A 63 53.00 49.29 33.25
C ILE A 63 53.89 49.75 32.10
N PRO A 64 54.71 48.86 31.51
CA PRO A 64 55.58 49.25 30.41
C PRO A 64 54.78 49.71 29.19
N ASP A 65 55.33 50.68 28.44
CA ASP A 65 54.73 51.19 27.20
C ASP A 65 54.45 50.08 26.16
N THR A 66 55.19 48.96 26.24
CA THR A 66 54.95 47.77 25.41
C THR A 66 53.53 47.20 25.55
N VAL A 67 52.90 47.32 26.72
CA VAL A 67 51.49 46.91 26.94
C VAL A 67 50.54 47.84 26.17
N PHE A 68 50.79 49.15 26.17
CA PHE A 68 49.96 50.12 25.44
C PHE A 68 50.15 50.01 23.92
N THR A 69 51.37 49.73 23.46
CA THR A 69 51.66 49.42 22.05
C THR A 69 50.96 48.13 21.62
N PHE A 70 50.97 47.09 22.45
CA PHE A 70 50.23 45.84 22.20
C PHE A 70 48.72 46.06 22.10
N LEU A 71 48.13 46.85 23.01
CA LEU A 71 46.71 47.24 22.94
C LEU A 71 46.39 48.03 21.67
N ARG A 72 47.29 48.94 21.25
CA ARG A 72 47.10 49.75 20.06
C ARG A 72 47.10 48.91 18.77
N ILE A 73 47.96 47.89 18.70
CA ILE A 73 48.00 46.95 17.56
C ILE A 73 46.66 46.22 17.44
N ILE A 74 46.09 45.76 18.57
CA ILE A 74 44.82 45.04 18.59
C ILE A 74 43.65 45.99 18.25
N GLU A 75 43.65 47.23 18.76
CA GLU A 75 42.67 48.26 18.38
C GLU A 75 42.67 48.57 16.88
N LEU A 76 43.85 48.68 16.26
CA LEU A 76 43.98 48.93 14.82
C LEU A 76 43.44 47.75 14.00
N ARG A 77 43.70 46.50 14.43
CA ARG A 77 43.14 45.30 13.80
C ARG A 77 41.60 45.25 13.89
N ILE A 78 41.01 45.62 15.04
CA ILE A 78 39.54 45.71 15.20
C ILE A 78 38.95 46.83 14.33
N LYS A 79 39.61 48.00 14.22
CA LYS A 79 39.17 49.09 13.35
C LYS A 79 39.21 48.73 11.87
N ARG A 80 40.28 48.05 11.42
CA ARG A 80 40.39 47.52 10.06
C ARG A 80 39.19 46.64 9.72
N TYR A 81 38.80 45.76 10.63
CA TYR A 81 37.63 44.91 10.46
C TYR A 81 36.34 45.72 10.23
N ASN A 82 36.03 46.68 11.10
CA ASN A 82 34.84 47.52 10.98
C ASN A 82 34.80 48.36 9.68
N SER A 83 35.95 48.60 9.03
CA SER A 83 36.06 49.38 7.79
C SER A 83 35.89 48.57 6.49
N THR A 84 35.93 47.23 6.56
CA THR A 84 35.89 46.37 5.36
C THR A 84 34.44 46.19 4.88
N LYS A 85 34.01 47.01 3.90
CA LYS A 85 32.71 46.86 3.22
C LYS A 85 32.75 45.76 2.16
N SER A 86 32.76 44.49 2.55
CA SER A 86 32.37 43.37 1.68
C SER A 86 32.03 42.18 2.56
N GLY A 87 31.13 41.29 2.11
CA GLY A 87 30.55 40.18 2.88
C GLY A 87 31.49 39.06 3.37
N THR A 88 32.69 39.40 3.84
CA THR A 88 33.64 38.51 4.49
C THR A 88 33.42 38.58 6.01
N ARG A 89 32.89 37.50 6.58
CA ARG A 89 32.55 37.34 8.01
C ARG A 89 33.79 37.45 8.93
N PHE A 90 33.68 38.07 10.11
CA PHE A 90 34.79 38.35 11.06
C PHE A 90 35.62 37.11 11.37
N GLY A 91 34.92 36.02 11.72
CA GLY A 91 35.52 34.74 12.03
C GLY A 91 36.21 34.10 10.83
N LYS A 92 35.68 34.28 9.62
CA LYS A 92 36.26 33.71 8.38
C LYS A 92 37.59 34.36 8.02
N MET A 93 37.78 35.65 8.33
CA MET A 93 39.05 36.37 8.13
C MET A 93 40.08 36.09 9.24
N MET A 94 39.65 35.98 10.50
CA MET A 94 40.56 35.63 11.60
C MET A 94 41.00 34.18 11.60
N MET A 95 40.25 33.29 10.95
CA MET A 95 40.44 31.84 11.07
C MET A 95 40.92 31.18 9.77
N MET A 96 41.27 31.96 8.73
CA MET A 96 41.81 31.46 7.45
C MET A 96 43.08 32.21 7.02
N THR A 97 44.22 31.54 7.09
CA THR A 97 45.29 31.69 6.09
C THR A 97 45.14 30.60 5.02
N ASP A 98 45.85 30.69 3.90
CA ASP A 98 45.70 29.82 2.71
C ASP A 98 45.75 28.28 2.99
N ASP A 99 46.10 27.85 4.20
CA ASP A 99 46.15 26.45 4.65
C ASP A 99 45.12 26.06 5.76
N GLN A 100 43.95 26.72 5.85
CA GLN A 100 42.86 26.37 6.80
C GLN A 100 43.23 26.39 8.31
N GLU A 101 44.34 26.99 8.70
CA GLU A 101 44.66 27.28 10.10
C GLU A 101 44.30 28.73 10.47
N ALA A 102 43.85 28.90 11.73
CA ALA A 102 43.49 30.21 12.26
C ALA A 102 44.67 31.18 12.20
N ASP A 103 44.45 32.50 12.07
CA ASP A 103 45.51 33.50 12.35
C ASP A 103 45.98 33.22 13.78
N PRO A 104 47.13 32.55 13.95
CA PRO A 104 47.55 32.12 15.27
C PRO A 104 47.75 33.36 16.12
N PHE A 105 48.20 34.47 15.50
CA PHE A 105 48.62 35.70 16.15
C PHE A 105 47.49 36.46 16.84
N PHE A 106 46.31 36.59 16.24
CA PHE A 106 45.21 37.33 16.90
C PHE A 106 44.57 36.53 18.04
N THR A 107 44.35 35.23 17.83
CA THR A 107 43.82 34.32 18.87
C THR A 107 44.74 34.30 20.09
N ASP A 108 46.04 34.25 19.84
CA ASP A 108 47.08 34.31 20.86
C ASP A 108 47.21 35.67 21.54
N ALA A 109 46.95 36.76 20.82
CA ALA A 109 46.97 38.10 21.37
C ALA A 109 45.83 38.32 22.38
N ILE A 110 44.63 37.81 22.08
CA ILE A 110 43.48 37.90 22.98
C ILE A 110 43.62 36.96 24.19
N LYS A 111 44.18 35.75 24.02
CA LYS A 111 44.56 34.89 25.15
C LYS A 111 45.52 35.60 26.10
N ARG A 112 46.49 36.33 25.56
CA ARG A 112 47.42 37.18 26.33
C ARG A 112 46.70 38.34 27.00
N LEU A 113 45.75 39.00 26.33
CA LEU A 113 44.91 40.04 26.95
C LEU A 113 44.03 39.51 28.10
N SER A 114 43.45 38.32 27.97
CA SER A 114 42.66 37.67 29.03
C SER A 114 43.55 37.38 30.26
N LYS A 115 44.74 36.81 30.03
CA LYS A 115 45.74 36.58 31.09
C LYS A 115 46.22 37.89 31.74
N LEU A 116 46.47 38.92 30.94
CA LEU A 116 46.82 40.26 31.45
C LEU A 116 45.69 40.85 32.29
N LYS A 117 44.42 40.73 31.87
CA LYS A 117 43.25 41.16 32.64
C LYS A 117 43.18 40.46 33.99
N MET A 118 43.35 39.13 34.02
CA MET A 118 43.35 38.35 35.25
C MET A 118 44.47 38.75 36.21
N VAL A 119 45.67 38.99 35.70
CA VAL A 119 46.80 39.36 36.54
C VAL A 119 46.70 40.81 37.01
N LEU A 120 46.27 41.72 36.15
CA LEU A 120 46.11 43.14 36.48
C LEU A 120 44.87 43.45 37.33
N SER A 121 43.84 42.58 37.37
CA SER A 121 42.67 42.75 38.24
C SER A 121 43.00 42.64 39.73
N HIS A 122 44.17 42.12 40.09
CA HIS A 122 44.68 42.10 41.46
C HIS A 122 45.23 43.47 41.91
N PHE A 123 45.37 44.44 40.99
CA PHE A 123 45.89 45.77 41.26
C PHE A 123 44.81 46.85 41.01
N PRO A 124 44.41 47.65 42.01
CA PRO A 124 43.37 48.66 41.85
C PRO A 124 43.88 49.87 41.04
N ASN A 125 43.02 50.38 40.14
CA ASN A 125 43.16 51.61 39.33
C ASN A 125 44.35 51.66 38.36
N THR A 126 44.30 50.89 37.27
CA THR A 126 45.20 51.10 36.12
C THR A 126 44.38 51.44 34.88
N SER A 127 44.70 52.55 34.21
CA SER A 127 44.07 52.95 32.94
C SER A 127 44.23 51.89 31.85
N ALA A 128 45.26 51.05 31.96
CA ALA A 128 45.45 49.88 31.13
C ALA A 128 44.38 48.80 31.35
N LEU A 129 43.93 48.53 32.58
CA LEU A 129 42.89 47.53 32.87
C LEU A 129 41.54 47.92 32.28
N ASP A 130 41.17 49.20 32.35
CA ASP A 130 39.95 49.72 31.72
C ASP A 130 40.03 49.59 30.19
N ARG A 131 41.19 49.88 29.62
CA ARG A 131 41.43 49.76 28.17
C ARG A 131 41.43 48.31 27.70
N ILE A 132 42.07 47.39 28.44
CA ILE A 132 42.04 45.93 28.21
C ILE A 132 40.61 45.41 28.31
N THR A 133 39.85 45.83 29.32
CA THR A 133 38.48 45.37 29.55
C THR A 133 37.54 45.84 28.43
N ASN A 134 37.64 47.11 28.04
CA ASN A 134 36.87 47.65 26.91
C ASN A 134 37.22 46.93 25.59
N LEU A 135 38.50 46.66 25.34
CA LEU A 135 38.96 45.99 24.14
C LEU A 135 38.52 44.53 24.06
N LEU A 136 38.59 43.81 25.18
CA LEU A 136 38.06 42.45 25.31
C LEU A 136 36.54 42.44 25.11
N GLN A 137 35.80 43.37 25.73
CA GLN A 137 34.35 43.46 25.57
C GLN A 137 33.94 43.75 24.12
N GLN A 138 34.61 44.69 23.45
CA GLN A 138 34.37 44.97 22.03
C GLN A 138 34.66 43.75 21.15
N THR A 139 35.72 43.00 21.44
CA THR A 139 36.06 41.78 20.70
C THR A 139 35.03 40.67 20.94
N MET A 140 34.58 40.49 22.19
CA MET A 140 33.57 39.48 22.52
C MET A 140 32.21 39.80 21.91
N MET A 141 31.80 41.07 21.86
CA MET A 141 30.56 41.47 21.18
C MET A 141 30.59 41.10 19.69
N LEU A 142 31.69 41.41 18.99
CA LEU A 142 31.82 41.05 17.58
C LEU A 142 31.79 39.54 17.35
N MET A 143 32.38 38.76 18.26
CA MET A 143 32.32 37.31 18.18
C MET A 143 30.95 36.73 18.55
N GLN A 144 30.23 37.32 19.49
CA GLN A 144 28.86 36.92 19.81
C GLN A 144 27.95 37.12 18.59
N ASP A 145 28.02 38.29 17.95
CA ASP A 145 27.24 38.61 16.75
C ASP A 145 27.56 37.64 15.60
N GLU A 146 28.84 37.32 15.40
CA GLU A 146 29.27 36.38 14.37
C GLU A 146 28.90 34.92 14.69
N PHE A 147 29.02 34.50 15.96
CA PHE A 147 28.62 33.17 16.41
C PHE A 147 27.12 32.98 16.24
N GLN A 148 26.34 34.01 16.58
CA GLN A 148 24.90 34.06 16.34
C GLN A 148 24.58 34.02 14.83
N ALA A 149 25.27 34.79 14.00
CA ALA A 149 25.06 34.82 12.55
C ALA A 149 25.34 33.45 11.90
N LEU A 150 26.41 32.76 12.33
CA LEU A 150 26.71 31.40 11.88
C LEU A 150 25.63 30.42 12.32
N LEU A 151 25.15 30.51 13.56
CA LEU A 151 24.07 29.67 14.06
C LEU A 151 22.74 29.91 13.31
N LEU A 152 22.49 31.13 12.82
CA LEU A 152 21.31 31.47 12.01
C LEU A 152 21.45 31.04 10.53
N ASP A 153 22.67 30.84 10.04
CA ASP A 153 22.99 30.43 8.67
C ASP A 153 22.87 28.91 8.45
N TYR A 154 21.78 28.32 8.95
CA TYR A 154 21.45 26.92 8.69
C TYR A 154 20.51 26.82 7.48
N ALA A 155 20.88 25.96 6.53
CA ALA A 155 20.01 25.62 5.41
C ALA A 155 18.84 24.77 5.93
N ALA A 156 17.74 25.41 6.29
CA ALA A 156 16.53 24.71 6.67
C ALA A 156 16.00 23.91 5.44
N PRO A 157 15.71 22.60 5.56
CA PRO A 157 15.13 21.83 4.47
C PRO A 157 13.87 22.53 3.93
N SER A 158 13.76 22.60 2.60
CA SER A 158 12.77 23.44 1.90
C SER A 158 11.33 22.92 1.96
N GLU A 159 11.06 21.77 2.55
CA GLU A 159 9.70 21.25 2.73
C GLU A 159 9.55 20.48 4.06
N PRO A 160 8.42 20.62 4.77
CA PRO A 160 8.07 19.68 5.81
C PRO A 160 7.81 18.31 5.17
N LEU A 161 8.57 17.29 5.60
CA LEU A 161 8.33 15.89 5.26
C LEU A 161 7.01 15.41 5.90
N ILE A 162 5.87 15.90 5.40
CA ILE A 162 4.58 15.24 5.59
C ILE A 162 4.48 14.20 4.48
N THR A 163 5.28 13.15 4.61
CA THR A 163 5.13 11.93 3.80
C THR A 163 5.32 10.74 4.75
N ILE A 164 4.16 10.20 5.16
CA ILE A 164 3.95 8.84 5.68
C ILE A 164 4.22 8.63 7.19
N CYS A 165 3.13 8.75 7.98
CA CYS A 165 2.83 7.78 9.02
C CYS A 165 1.78 6.79 8.46
N LYS A 166 2.23 5.87 7.59
CA LYS A 166 1.56 4.58 7.34
C LYS A 166 2.50 3.45 7.79
N LYS A 167 2.94 3.53 9.03
CA LYS A 167 3.30 2.38 9.88
C LYS A 167 2.76 2.66 11.29
N THR A 168 1.43 2.76 11.36
CA THR A 168 0.56 2.47 12.52
C THR A 168 -0.87 2.46 11.97
N ASN A 169 -1.17 1.47 11.15
CA ASN A 169 -2.56 1.08 10.84
C ASN A 169 -2.61 -0.45 10.92
N SER A 170 -2.15 -1.00 12.03
CA SER A 170 -2.64 -2.28 12.50
C SER A 170 -3.85 -1.99 13.40
N CYS A 171 -4.98 -2.57 13.00
CA CYS A 171 -6.25 -2.62 13.71
C CYS A 171 -7.28 -1.48 13.50
N THR A 172 -7.75 -1.32 12.26
CA THR A 172 -9.17 -1.02 11.98
C THR A 172 -9.72 -1.88 10.83
N SER A 173 -9.51 -3.19 10.88
CA SER A 173 -10.31 -4.15 10.10
C SER A 173 -10.08 -5.56 10.64
N LEU A 174 -11.12 -6.08 11.30
CA LEU A 174 -11.18 -7.40 11.94
C LEU A 174 -11.50 -8.47 10.90
N GLU A 175 -10.51 -8.94 10.12
CA GLU A 175 -10.53 -10.12 9.22
C GLU A 175 -9.20 -10.01 8.43
N THR A 176 -8.20 -10.90 8.39
CA THR A 176 -7.97 -12.35 8.53
C THR A 176 -6.45 -12.52 8.85
N LEU A 177 -6.01 -13.58 9.55
CA LEU A 177 -4.59 -13.91 9.86
C LEU A 177 -4.26 -15.27 9.24
N ASP A 178 -3.05 -15.40 8.66
CA ASP A 178 -2.12 -16.54 8.84
C ASP A 178 -0.77 -16.19 8.17
N GLN A 179 0.32 -16.05 8.92
CA GLN A 179 1.36 -17.04 9.30
C GLN A 179 2.25 -17.58 8.16
N SER A 180 3.51 -17.11 8.11
CA SER A 180 4.69 -17.96 8.36
C SER A 180 5.99 -17.14 8.28
N ALA A 181 6.59 -16.92 9.44
CA ALA A 181 7.92 -16.35 9.58
C ALA A 181 8.94 -17.48 9.79
N THR A 182 9.95 -17.54 8.93
CA THR A 182 11.25 -18.15 9.24
C THR A 182 12.31 -17.27 8.60
N GLU A 183 12.98 -16.44 9.41
CA GLU A 183 14.23 -15.80 8.98
C GLU A 183 15.37 -16.15 9.93
N ASN A 184 16.42 -16.66 9.27
CA ASN A 184 17.77 -16.77 9.75
C ASN A 184 18.33 -15.37 10.00
N THR A 185 18.84 -15.18 11.20
CA THR A 185 19.82 -14.15 11.52
C THR A 185 21.10 -14.39 10.72
N ASN A 186 21.54 -13.39 9.95
CA ASN A 186 22.90 -12.83 10.06
C ASN A 186 23.25 -11.87 8.91
N ASN A 187 23.93 -10.80 9.33
CA ASN A 187 24.86 -9.96 8.57
C ASN A 187 24.26 -9.00 7.52
N THR A 188 24.30 -7.70 7.82
CA THR A 188 25.47 -6.87 7.45
C THR A 188 25.41 -5.48 8.08
N LYS A 189 26.34 -5.22 9.00
CA LYS A 189 26.89 -3.89 9.23
C LYS A 189 27.61 -3.45 7.96
N LYS A 190 27.15 -2.41 7.28
CA LYS A 190 27.99 -1.58 6.40
C LYS A 190 27.61 -0.10 6.55
N GLN A 191 28.46 0.56 7.31
CA GLN A 191 28.82 1.98 7.34
C GLN A 191 28.11 2.88 6.32
N GLN A 192 27.26 3.76 6.85
CA GLN A 192 26.80 4.97 6.20
C GLN A 192 27.75 6.10 6.63
N GLU A 193 28.59 6.57 5.72
CA GLU A 193 29.33 7.83 5.90
C GLU A 193 28.31 8.99 5.85
N CYS A 194 27.87 9.46 7.03
CA CYS A 194 27.12 10.69 7.14
C CYS A 194 28.10 11.85 7.38
N CYS A 195 28.19 12.77 6.42
CA CYS A 195 29.13 13.89 6.46
C CYS A 195 28.44 15.21 6.08
N CYS A 196 27.27 15.48 6.63
CA CYS A 196 26.69 16.83 6.70
C CYS A 196 25.93 16.95 8.03
N PHE A 197 26.44 17.80 8.93
CA PHE A 197 25.74 18.21 10.15
C PHE A 197 24.41 18.89 9.75
N PRO A 198 23.35 18.83 10.59
CA PRO A 198 22.01 19.27 10.22
C PRO A 198 21.98 20.71 9.70
N GLY A 199 21.95 20.87 8.36
CA GLY A 199 21.84 22.16 7.69
C GLY A 199 23.08 23.06 7.72
N TYR A 200 24.22 22.62 8.30
CA TYR A 200 25.44 23.43 8.38
C TYR A 200 26.59 22.85 7.55
N SER A 201 27.35 23.72 6.88
CA SER A 201 28.59 23.32 6.22
C SER A 201 29.64 22.89 7.25
N LYS A 202 30.51 21.93 6.90
CA LYS A 202 31.63 21.51 7.76
C LYS A 202 32.51 22.70 8.16
N GLU A 203 32.72 23.65 7.24
CA GLU A 203 33.46 24.89 7.49
C GLU A 203 32.82 25.74 8.59
N ASN A 204 31.50 25.93 8.55
CA ASN A 204 30.79 26.73 9.55
C ASN A 204 30.81 26.05 10.93
N VAL A 205 30.69 24.72 10.99
CA VAL A 205 30.77 23.97 12.26
C VAL A 205 32.16 24.07 12.90
N ILE A 206 33.23 23.94 12.10
CA ILE A 206 34.61 24.14 12.58
C ILE A 206 34.80 25.58 13.09
N LEU A 207 34.22 26.56 12.40
CA LEU A 207 34.30 27.96 12.83
C LEU A 207 33.55 28.19 14.15
N MET A 208 32.33 27.64 14.30
CA MET A 208 31.57 27.67 15.55
C MET A 208 32.36 27.04 16.70
N GLN A 209 32.99 25.89 16.48
CA GLN A 209 33.81 25.20 17.47
C GLN A 209 34.96 26.10 17.96
N LYS A 210 35.74 26.66 17.03
CA LYS A 210 36.86 27.56 17.35
C LYS A 210 36.37 28.79 18.14
N MET A 211 35.22 29.36 17.77
CA MET A 211 34.65 30.53 18.45
C MET A 211 34.15 30.20 19.86
N ALA A 212 33.45 29.09 20.04
CA ALA A 212 32.97 28.63 21.34
C ALA A 212 34.13 28.38 22.31
N SER A 213 35.16 27.62 21.89
CA SER A 213 36.37 27.39 22.68
C SER A 213 37.05 28.71 23.07
N PHE A 214 37.13 29.66 22.15
CA PHE A 214 37.76 30.95 22.41
C PHE A 214 36.96 31.84 23.38
N MET A 215 35.64 31.92 23.24
CA MET A 215 34.77 32.67 24.15
C MET A 215 34.82 32.09 25.58
N ILE A 216 34.84 30.76 25.71
CA ILE A 216 34.95 30.08 27.00
C ILE A 216 36.31 30.36 27.66
N LEU A 217 37.41 30.24 26.91
CA LEU A 217 38.76 30.55 27.41
C LEU A 217 38.94 32.03 27.78
N ALA A 218 38.17 32.94 27.19
CA ALA A 218 38.15 34.36 27.53
C ALA A 218 37.31 34.70 28.77
N GLY A 219 36.61 33.72 29.36
CA GLY A 219 35.76 33.88 30.55
C GLY A 219 34.31 34.26 30.25
N TYR A 220 33.87 34.15 29.00
CA TYR A 220 32.51 34.50 28.53
C TYR A 220 31.67 33.25 28.26
N GLN A 221 31.79 32.24 29.13
CA GLN A 221 31.06 30.97 29.01
C GLN A 221 29.55 31.18 29.05
N SER A 222 29.05 31.99 29.98
CA SER A 222 27.60 32.22 30.15
C SER A 222 26.98 32.80 28.88
N GLU A 223 27.65 33.77 28.27
CA GLU A 223 27.19 34.46 27.07
C GLU A 223 27.27 33.54 25.84
N CYS A 224 28.33 32.75 25.70
CA CYS A 224 28.45 31.73 24.65
C CYS A 224 27.30 30.71 24.73
N CYS A 225 27.05 30.18 25.92
CA CYS A 225 25.97 29.25 26.21
C CYS A 225 24.59 29.85 25.91
N GLN A 226 24.37 31.12 26.27
CA GLN A 226 23.10 31.81 26.07
C GLN A 226 22.80 32.04 24.59
N VAL A 227 23.79 32.46 23.80
CA VAL A 227 23.64 32.65 22.35
C VAL A 227 23.28 31.32 21.68
N TYR A 228 24.02 30.25 22.00
CA TYR A 228 23.75 28.92 21.45
C TYR A 228 22.34 28.45 21.82
N THR A 229 21.97 28.53 23.10
CA THR A 229 20.66 28.06 23.58
C THR A 229 19.52 28.81 22.92
N THR A 230 19.62 30.13 22.81
CA THR A 230 18.55 30.97 22.27
C THR A 230 18.29 30.64 20.80
N VAL A 231 19.34 30.65 19.97
CA VAL A 231 19.20 30.41 18.53
C VAL A 231 18.75 28.99 18.24
N ARG A 232 19.34 27.99 18.92
CA ARG A 232 18.99 26.58 18.68
C ARG A 232 17.60 26.23 19.18
N LYS A 233 17.17 26.79 20.33
CA LYS A 233 15.79 26.62 20.82
C LYS A 233 14.77 27.13 19.82
N ASP A 234 14.98 28.34 19.27
CA ASP A 234 14.09 28.90 18.25
C ASP A 234 14.11 28.05 16.97
N GLY A 235 15.29 27.61 16.53
CA GLY A 235 15.45 26.72 15.38
C GLY A 235 14.70 25.38 15.53
N LEU A 236 14.81 24.73 16.70
CA LEU A 236 14.09 23.49 17.01
C LEU A 236 12.57 23.70 17.09
N GLN A 237 12.11 24.82 17.67
CA GLN A 237 10.69 25.17 17.72
C GLN A 237 10.12 25.45 16.32
N ASP A 238 10.89 26.12 15.45
CA ASP A 238 10.46 26.37 14.08
C ASP A 238 10.40 25.08 13.24
N GLN A 239 11.25 24.09 13.52
CA GLN A 239 11.08 22.75 12.93
C GLN A 239 9.74 22.13 13.35
N LEU A 240 9.36 22.21 14.64
CA LEU A 240 8.08 21.68 15.12
C LEU A 240 6.86 22.39 14.49
N LYS A 241 6.92 23.72 14.34
CA LYS A 241 5.84 24.49 13.67
C LYS A 241 5.64 24.04 12.23
N ARG A 242 6.71 23.72 11.50
CA ARG A 242 6.64 23.22 10.12
C ARG A 242 5.90 21.87 10.01
N PHE A 243 5.94 21.06 11.06
CA PHE A 243 5.19 19.79 11.14
C PHE A 243 3.73 19.97 11.59
N GLY A 244 3.25 21.22 11.79
CA GLY A 244 1.86 21.51 12.09
C GLY A 244 1.42 21.06 13.50
N PHE A 245 2.37 20.99 14.44
CA PHE A 245 2.09 20.71 15.85
C PHE A 245 2.23 22.01 16.66
N GLU A 246 1.20 22.85 16.55
CA GLU A 246 1.04 23.99 17.45
C GLU A 246 0.30 23.52 18.70
N LYS A 247 0.79 23.99 19.84
CA LYS A 247 0.33 23.72 21.22
C LYS A 247 -1.16 23.36 21.28
N VAL A 248 -1.48 22.07 21.23
CA VAL A 248 -2.86 21.59 21.31
C VAL A 248 -3.38 22.00 22.68
N ASN A 249 -4.39 22.85 22.70
CA ASN A 249 -4.97 23.34 23.94
C ASN A 249 -5.54 22.15 24.74
N VAL A 250 -5.00 21.92 25.94
CA VAL A 250 -5.34 20.79 26.83
C VAL A 250 -6.85 20.74 27.13
N GLU A 251 -7.54 21.88 27.11
CA GLU A 251 -8.99 21.98 27.31
C GLU A 251 -9.82 21.48 26.11
N ASP A 252 -9.28 21.55 24.89
CA ASP A 252 -9.96 21.12 23.67
C ASP A 252 -9.84 19.61 23.46
N ALA A 253 -8.76 18.96 23.94
CA ALA A 253 -8.59 17.51 23.85
C ALA A 253 -9.63 16.72 24.68
N HIS A 254 -10.04 17.25 25.83
CA HIS A 254 -11.05 16.62 26.70
C HIS A 254 -12.49 16.79 26.16
N LYS A 255 -12.77 17.86 25.40
CA LYS A 255 -14.10 18.15 24.81
C LYS A 255 -14.24 17.68 23.35
N SER A 256 -13.13 17.38 22.68
CA SER A 256 -13.11 16.98 21.28
C SER A 256 -13.69 15.60 21.03
N LYS A 257 -14.38 15.45 19.90
CA LYS A 257 -14.80 14.13 19.40
C LYS A 257 -13.54 13.39 18.95
N TRP A 258 -13.34 12.14 19.36
CA TRP A 258 -12.17 11.32 19.00
C TRP A 258 -11.72 11.38 17.53
N ALA A 259 -12.67 11.53 16.59
CA ALA A 259 -12.38 11.67 15.16
C ALA A 259 -11.53 12.91 14.82
N SER A 260 -11.58 13.99 15.62
CA SER A 260 -10.71 15.16 15.44
C SER A 260 -9.33 14.98 16.08
N LEU A 261 -9.17 14.08 17.05
CA LEU A 261 -7.89 13.80 17.71
C LEU A 261 -7.01 12.80 16.94
N GLU A 262 -7.61 11.95 16.11
CA GLU A 262 -6.89 10.90 15.39
C GLU A 262 -5.78 11.43 14.44
N PRO A 263 -6.02 12.51 13.66
CA PRO A 263 -4.94 13.14 12.87
C PRO A 263 -3.82 13.74 13.73
N ASP A 264 -4.16 14.28 14.90
CA ASP A 264 -3.18 14.87 15.82
C ASP A 264 -2.33 13.80 16.51
N ILE A 265 -2.92 12.64 16.83
CA ILE A 265 -2.19 11.47 17.34
C ILE A 265 -1.18 10.96 16.29
N SER A 266 -1.58 10.88 15.01
CA SER A 266 -0.64 10.49 13.94
C SER A 266 0.51 11.49 13.78
N ARG A 267 0.24 12.79 13.89
CA ARG A 267 1.29 13.83 13.89
C ARG A 267 2.20 13.72 15.11
N TRP A 268 1.63 13.46 16.29
CA TRP A 268 2.39 13.24 17.51
C TRP A 268 3.32 12.03 17.41
N LEU A 269 2.83 10.88 16.89
CA LEU A 269 3.64 9.66 16.74
C LEU A 269 4.84 9.89 15.81
N TYR A 270 4.60 10.57 14.69
CA TYR A 270 5.67 10.96 13.78
C TYR A 270 6.70 11.87 14.49
N LEU A 271 6.23 12.89 15.20
CA LEU A 271 7.08 13.86 15.89
C LEU A 271 7.89 13.24 17.01
N ALA A 272 7.28 12.40 17.86
CA ALA A 272 7.97 11.70 18.93
C ALA A 272 9.12 10.84 18.37
N ASN A 273 8.84 10.07 17.31
CA ASN A 273 9.83 9.24 16.64
C ASN A 273 10.92 10.05 15.91
N HIS A 274 10.55 11.15 15.26
CA HIS A 274 11.50 12.04 14.59
C HIS A 274 12.40 12.76 15.61
N CYS A 275 11.86 13.15 16.76
CA CYS A 275 12.62 13.76 17.85
C CYS A 275 13.67 12.80 18.39
N SER A 276 13.28 11.57 18.76
CA SER A 276 14.19 10.58 19.36
C SER A 276 15.28 10.09 18.38
N ASN A 277 14.94 9.91 17.09
CA ASN A 277 15.85 9.28 16.12
C ASN A 277 16.61 10.25 15.21
N VAL A 278 16.15 11.50 15.07
CA VAL A 278 16.75 12.45 14.12
C VAL A 278 17.07 13.77 14.79
N LEU A 279 16.07 14.47 15.34
CA LEU A 279 16.25 15.85 15.79
C LEU A 279 17.17 15.94 17.02
N PHE A 280 16.93 15.13 18.06
CA PHE A 280 17.74 15.16 19.27
C PHE A 280 19.14 14.57 19.05
N PRO A 281 19.33 13.44 18.33
CA PRO A 281 20.67 12.98 17.94
C PRO A 281 21.44 14.01 17.13
N ALA A 282 20.81 14.65 16.13
CA ALA A 282 21.49 15.62 15.28
C ALA A 282 21.87 16.91 16.05
N GLU A 283 21.03 17.37 16.97
CA GLU A 283 21.35 18.49 17.86
C GLU A 283 22.48 18.12 18.82
N ARG A 284 22.50 16.87 19.32
CA ARG A 284 23.58 16.36 20.16
C ARG A 284 24.89 16.32 19.41
N ASP A 285 24.92 15.77 18.20
CA ASP A 285 26.13 15.68 17.37
C ASP A 285 26.67 17.07 17.04
N LEU A 286 25.78 18.02 16.70
CA LEU A 286 26.17 19.40 16.44
C LEU A 286 26.81 20.04 17.69
N GLY A 287 26.17 19.93 18.85
CA GLY A 287 26.67 20.57 20.06
C GLY A 287 27.88 19.88 20.67
N GLU A 288 28.00 18.55 20.61
CA GLU A 288 29.21 17.81 20.99
C GLU A 288 30.40 18.24 20.10
N THR A 289 30.14 18.58 18.82
CA THR A 289 31.18 19.08 17.90
C THR A 289 31.55 20.54 18.20
N VAL A 290 30.56 21.42 18.41
CA VAL A 290 30.80 22.85 18.70
C VAL A 290 31.49 23.03 20.07
N PHE A 291 31.18 22.21 21.05
CA PHE A 291 31.76 22.29 22.40
C PHE A 291 32.74 21.14 22.69
N SER A 292 33.41 20.60 21.66
CA SER A 292 34.30 19.43 21.79
C SER A 292 35.37 19.58 22.88
N ASP A 293 35.89 20.80 23.05
CA ASP A 293 36.95 21.11 24.01
C ASP A 293 36.41 21.31 25.44
N HIS A 294 35.09 21.39 25.60
CA HIS A 294 34.38 21.70 26.83
C HIS A 294 33.10 20.85 27.03
N PRO A 295 33.17 19.50 27.02
CA PRO A 295 32.00 18.61 27.04
C PRO A 295 31.12 18.74 28.31
N LEU A 296 31.73 19.12 29.45
CA LEU A 296 31.01 19.37 30.70
C LEU A 296 30.12 20.62 30.64
N VAL A 297 30.37 21.53 29.70
CA VAL A 297 29.55 22.73 29.49
C VAL A 297 28.32 22.42 28.64
N PHE A 298 28.45 21.52 27.66
CA PHE A 298 27.37 21.22 26.72
C PHE A 298 26.30 20.28 27.28
N THR A 299 26.65 19.31 28.11
CA THR A 299 25.69 18.31 28.59
C THR A 299 24.45 18.93 29.27
N PRO A 300 24.58 19.90 30.19
CA PRO A 300 23.42 20.60 30.77
C PRO A 300 22.66 21.47 29.76
N LEU A 301 23.35 22.05 28.78
CA LEU A 301 22.73 22.84 27.72
C LEU A 301 21.81 22.01 26.82
N PHE A 302 22.29 20.82 26.42
CA PHE A 302 21.53 19.90 25.59
C PHE A 302 20.24 19.45 26.27
N ILE A 303 20.31 19.06 27.55
CA ILE A 303 19.13 18.66 28.32
C ILE A 303 18.10 19.80 28.41
N ASN A 304 18.56 21.04 28.60
CA ASN A 304 17.67 22.21 28.62
C ASN A 304 16.99 22.44 27.25
N LEU A 305 17.73 22.28 26.16
CA LEU A 305 17.20 22.44 24.79
C LEU A 305 16.09 21.44 24.47
N ILE A 306 16.29 20.14 24.77
CA ILE A 306 15.29 19.11 24.46
C ILE A 306 14.08 19.15 25.41
N ASN A 307 14.28 19.60 26.66
CA ASN A 307 13.23 19.64 27.69
C ASN A 307 11.97 20.39 27.22
N GLY A 308 12.13 21.55 26.57
CA GLY A 308 10.98 22.34 26.09
C GLY A 308 10.10 21.61 25.07
N ILE A 309 10.69 20.76 24.23
CA ILE A 309 9.99 19.99 23.20
C ILE A 309 9.39 18.73 23.79
N THR A 310 10.16 18.02 24.60
CA THR A 310 9.72 16.79 25.24
C THR A 310 8.52 17.05 26.16
N MET A 311 8.50 18.16 26.90
CA MET A 311 7.34 18.52 27.72
C MET A 311 6.06 18.75 26.90
N LEU A 312 6.16 19.36 25.71
CA LEU A 312 5.00 19.53 24.83
C LEU A 312 4.44 18.17 24.35
N LEU A 313 5.32 17.21 24.05
CA LEU A 313 4.92 15.86 23.66
C LEU A 313 4.27 15.10 24.83
N VAL A 314 4.84 15.23 26.04
CA VAL A 314 4.34 14.62 27.27
C VAL A 314 2.96 15.18 27.67
N GLU A 315 2.76 16.50 27.58
CA GLU A 315 1.47 17.16 27.86
C GLU A 315 0.35 16.66 26.92
N PHE A 316 0.66 16.50 25.62
CA PHE A 316 -0.30 15.95 24.66
C PHE A 316 -0.67 14.51 24.97
N ALA A 317 0.32 13.64 25.20
CA ALA A 317 0.09 12.23 25.52
C ALA A 317 -0.76 12.08 26.79
N THR A 318 -0.46 12.89 27.82
CA THR A 318 -1.23 12.96 29.06
C THR A 318 -2.69 13.38 28.80
N SER A 319 -2.92 14.36 27.92
CA SER A 319 -4.27 14.81 27.56
C SER A 319 -5.06 13.73 26.83
N VAL A 320 -4.41 12.94 25.96
CA VAL A 320 -5.04 11.82 25.25
C VAL A 320 -5.40 10.68 26.22
N ALA A 321 -4.55 10.40 27.21
CA ALA A 321 -4.80 9.40 28.25
C ALA A 321 -6.07 9.70 29.08
N MET A 322 -6.40 10.99 29.28
CA MET A 322 -7.62 11.40 30.00
C MET A 322 -8.91 11.19 29.19
N SER A 323 -8.82 10.82 27.91
CA SER A 323 -10.01 10.58 27.08
C SER A 323 -10.75 9.30 27.48
N LYS A 324 -12.08 9.25 27.25
CA LYS A 324 -12.90 8.09 27.65
C LYS A 324 -12.36 6.77 27.05
N PRO A 325 -11.97 5.79 27.86
CA PRO A 325 -11.42 4.53 27.36
C PRO A 325 -12.50 3.76 26.59
N LYS A 326 -12.16 3.28 25.41
CA LYS A 326 -13.01 2.43 24.56
C LYS A 326 -12.13 1.40 23.85
N ALA A 327 -12.62 0.18 23.67
CA ALA A 327 -11.88 -0.90 23.01
C ALA A 327 -11.21 -0.46 21.70
N LYS A 328 -11.96 0.22 20.82
CA LYS A 328 -11.46 0.69 19.51
C LYS A 328 -10.29 1.68 19.56
N ARG A 329 -9.96 2.24 20.73
CA ARG A 329 -8.88 3.23 20.92
C ARG A 329 -7.58 2.60 21.41
N LEU A 330 -7.61 1.32 21.80
CA LEU A 330 -6.50 0.60 22.40
C LEU A 330 -5.19 0.79 21.62
N PHE A 331 -5.22 0.54 20.31
CA PHE A 331 -4.01 0.54 19.47
C PHE A 331 -3.34 1.90 19.41
N ARG A 332 -4.13 2.98 19.34
CA ARG A 332 -3.60 4.35 19.42
C ARG A 332 -2.98 4.66 20.77
N PHE A 333 -3.52 4.11 21.86
CA PHE A 333 -2.91 4.26 23.19
C PHE A 333 -1.59 3.47 23.31
N LEU A 334 -1.53 2.25 22.76
CA LEU A 334 -0.30 1.45 22.70
C LEU A 334 0.78 2.13 21.86
N ASP A 335 0.42 2.71 20.70
CA ASP A 335 1.34 3.47 19.86
C ASP A 335 1.96 4.66 20.63
N ILE A 336 1.12 5.42 21.36
CA ILE A 336 1.58 6.56 22.16
C ILE A 336 2.46 6.11 23.32
N TYR A 337 2.08 5.04 24.02
CA TYR A 337 2.87 4.46 25.10
C TYR A 337 4.27 4.10 24.62
N LYS A 338 4.38 3.39 23.49
CA LYS A 338 5.67 3.05 22.89
C LYS A 338 6.50 4.30 22.56
N GLY A 339 5.88 5.32 21.97
CA GLY A 339 6.55 6.60 21.70
C GLY A 339 7.07 7.31 22.96
N LEU A 340 6.36 7.21 24.09
CA LEU A 340 6.83 7.75 25.37
C LEU A 340 8.01 6.94 25.94
N VAL A 341 7.97 5.61 25.83
CA VAL A 341 9.08 4.74 26.25
C VAL A 341 10.34 5.03 25.44
N ASP A 342 10.22 5.16 24.11
CA ASP A 342 11.33 5.49 23.22
C ASP A 342 11.95 6.87 23.56
N LEU A 343 11.11 7.87 23.86
CA LEU A 343 11.56 9.19 24.34
C LEU A 343 12.30 9.08 25.68
N GLY A 344 11.80 8.27 26.61
CA GLY A 344 12.44 8.03 27.91
C GLY A 344 13.82 7.37 27.77
N THR A 345 13.93 6.34 26.94
CA THR A 345 15.20 5.63 26.69
C THR A 345 16.26 6.57 26.10
N PHE A 346 15.87 7.45 25.18
CA PHE A 346 16.80 8.45 24.63
C PHE A 346 17.35 9.41 25.70
N VAL A 347 16.48 9.88 26.61
CA VAL A 347 16.91 10.75 27.72
C VAL A 347 17.82 9.99 28.68
N ASP A 348 17.58 8.70 28.92
CA ASP A 348 18.45 7.84 29.74
C ASP A 348 19.84 7.65 29.12
N GLU A 349 19.92 7.38 27.82
CA GLU A 349 21.20 7.28 27.10
C GLU A 349 21.95 8.62 27.01
N SER A 350 21.22 9.74 27.09
CA SER A 350 21.81 11.08 27.09
C SER A 350 22.52 11.43 28.39
N ASP A 351 22.01 10.93 29.52
CA ASP A 351 22.53 11.18 30.88
C ASP A 351 23.78 10.32 31.21
N ASN A 352 23.86 9.10 30.68
CA ASN A 352 24.88 8.11 31.06
C ASN A 352 26.30 8.34 30.49
N LYS A 353 26.53 9.31 29.59
CA LYS A 353 27.86 9.49 28.95
C LYS A 353 28.89 10.27 29.78
N HIS A 354 28.49 11.05 30.77
CA HIS A 354 29.40 11.99 31.46
C HIS A 354 29.42 11.89 33.00
N ASP A 355 28.75 10.89 33.59
CA ASP A 355 28.79 10.56 35.03
C ASP A 355 28.36 11.71 35.98
N VAL A 356 27.60 12.68 35.45
CA VAL A 356 27.05 13.83 36.21
C VAL A 356 25.53 13.71 36.20
N ARG A 357 24.92 13.48 37.37
CA ARG A 357 23.46 13.53 37.53
C ARG A 357 22.97 14.97 37.40
N ILE A 358 22.20 15.24 36.35
CA ILE A 358 21.58 16.55 36.11
C ILE A 358 20.16 16.52 36.69
N GLU A 359 19.83 17.47 37.57
CA GLU A 359 18.52 17.55 38.23
C GLU A 359 17.37 17.69 37.22
N GLU A 360 17.59 18.47 36.15
CA GLU A 360 16.64 18.66 35.05
C GLU A 360 16.39 17.38 34.26
N SER A 361 17.41 16.53 34.08
CA SER A 361 17.28 15.23 33.41
C SER A 361 16.40 14.28 34.23
N CYS A 362 16.66 14.19 35.54
CA CYS A 362 15.83 13.42 36.48
C CYS A 362 14.37 13.87 36.48
N ARG A 363 14.13 15.19 36.44
CA ARG A 363 12.77 15.75 36.37
C ARG A 363 12.07 15.36 35.07
N LEU A 364 12.75 15.47 33.93
CA LEU A 364 12.18 15.11 32.63
C LEU A 364 11.81 13.61 32.57
N LYS A 365 12.68 12.74 33.10
CA LYS A 365 12.41 11.30 33.22
C LYS A 365 11.17 11.02 34.06
N SER A 366 11.01 11.72 35.18
CA SER A 366 9.83 11.58 36.05
C SER A 366 8.54 11.98 35.35
N GLU A 367 8.55 13.03 34.54
CA GLU A 367 7.37 13.49 33.78
C GLU A 367 7.00 12.50 32.66
N ILE A 368 7.98 12.00 31.90
CA ILE A 368 7.76 10.96 30.88
C ILE A 368 7.18 9.69 31.52
N SER A 369 7.78 9.23 32.63
CA SER A 369 7.29 8.05 33.36
C SER A 369 5.85 8.24 33.83
N SER A 370 5.51 9.41 34.38
CA SER A 370 4.15 9.69 34.84
C SER A 370 3.12 9.69 33.69
N ALA A 371 3.50 10.19 32.51
CA ALA A 371 2.64 10.13 31.33
C ALA A 371 2.49 8.71 30.79
N SER A 372 3.57 7.92 30.79
CA SER A 372 3.54 6.49 30.44
C SER A 372 2.61 5.71 31.36
N ASP A 373 2.67 5.94 32.67
CA ASP A 373 1.79 5.31 33.66
C ASP A 373 0.31 5.61 33.35
N ARG A 374 -0.03 6.89 33.14
CA ARG A 374 -1.41 7.30 32.78
C ARG A 374 -1.89 6.68 31.48
N MET A 375 -1.01 6.57 30.48
CA MET A 375 -1.34 5.90 29.21
C MET A 375 -1.53 4.39 29.41
N GLY A 376 -0.71 3.76 30.26
CA GLY A 376 -0.86 2.38 30.69
C GLY A 376 -2.21 2.12 31.35
N GLU A 377 -2.65 2.97 32.28
CA GLU A 377 -3.99 2.90 32.88
C GLU A 377 -5.11 3.01 31.82
N ALA A 378 -4.95 3.89 30.82
CA ALA A 378 -5.91 4.04 29.73
C ALA A 378 -6.00 2.78 28.85
N VAL A 379 -4.87 2.13 28.57
CA VAL A 379 -4.78 0.84 27.87
C VAL A 379 -5.52 -0.26 28.65
N VAL A 380 -5.26 -0.39 29.96
CA VAL A 380 -5.94 -1.35 30.84
C VAL A 380 -7.45 -1.12 30.82
N ASN A 381 -7.89 0.13 30.91
CA ASN A 381 -9.31 0.47 30.90
C ASN A 381 -9.97 0.22 29.52
N ALA A 382 -9.25 0.43 28.42
CA ALA A 382 -9.74 0.09 27.07
C ALA A 382 -9.90 -1.42 26.89
N PHE A 383 -9.00 -2.23 27.48
CA PHE A 383 -9.16 -3.69 27.52
C PHE A 383 -10.36 -4.12 28.36
N LYS A 384 -10.53 -3.53 29.56
CA LYS A 384 -11.71 -3.80 30.42
C LYS A 384 -13.03 -3.47 29.72
N ASP A 385 -13.06 -2.46 28.84
CA ASP A 385 -14.24 -2.12 28.04
C ASP A 385 -14.71 -3.30 27.15
N VAL A 386 -13.80 -4.13 26.63
CA VAL A 386 -14.16 -5.34 25.87
C VAL A 386 -14.89 -6.35 26.75
N THR A 387 -14.40 -6.57 27.98
CA THR A 387 -15.08 -7.48 28.92
C THR A 387 -16.46 -6.97 29.28
N ASN A 388 -16.61 -5.65 29.46
CA ASN A 388 -17.89 -5.03 29.74
C ASN A 388 -18.83 -5.09 28.53
N TYR A 389 -18.30 -4.96 27.31
CA TYR A 389 -19.06 -5.12 26.08
C TYR A 389 -19.66 -6.53 25.96
N ILE A 390 -18.90 -7.57 26.30
CA ILE A 390 -19.39 -8.95 26.33
C ILE A 390 -20.46 -9.14 27.43
N ARG A 391 -20.22 -8.64 28.64
CA ARG A 391 -21.18 -8.74 29.76
C ARG A 391 -22.51 -8.04 29.46
N ASN A 392 -22.45 -6.91 28.76
CA ASN A 392 -23.62 -6.09 28.44
C ASN A 392 -24.31 -6.48 27.13
N ASP A 393 -23.81 -7.48 26.40
CA ASP A 393 -24.43 -7.99 25.19
C ASP A 393 -25.72 -8.78 25.53
N THR A 394 -26.83 -8.05 25.55
CA THR A 394 -28.17 -8.56 25.85
C THR A 394 -28.97 -8.92 24.59
N ASN A 395 -28.35 -9.00 23.42
CA ASN A 395 -29.05 -9.29 22.17
C ASN A 395 -29.77 -10.64 22.26
N LYS A 396 -31.11 -10.61 22.13
CA LYS A 396 -32.00 -11.78 22.24
C LYS A 396 -32.34 -12.42 20.88
N THR A 397 -31.79 -11.89 19.79
CA THR A 397 -32.09 -12.39 18.45
C THR A 397 -31.13 -13.55 18.10
N PRO A 398 -31.64 -14.78 17.89
CA PRO A 398 -30.79 -15.89 17.45
C PRO A 398 -30.27 -15.66 16.03
N VAL A 399 -29.05 -16.12 15.77
CA VAL A 399 -28.42 -16.00 14.44
C VAL A 399 -29.04 -17.03 13.50
N GLN A 400 -29.49 -16.60 12.33
CA GLN A 400 -30.13 -17.49 11.36
C GLN A 400 -29.19 -18.65 10.98
N GLY A 401 -29.76 -19.86 10.87
CA GLY A 401 -29.02 -21.07 10.47
C GLY A 401 -27.95 -21.55 11.46
N GLY A 402 -27.83 -20.92 12.63
CA GLY A 402 -26.82 -21.28 13.63
C GLY A 402 -25.40 -20.85 13.25
N SER A 403 -25.23 -19.83 12.41
CA SER A 403 -23.91 -19.33 11.99
C SER A 403 -23.12 -18.67 13.15
N ILE A 404 -21.87 -18.27 12.87
CA ILE A 404 -20.98 -17.60 13.83
C ILE A 404 -21.64 -16.29 14.30
N HIS A 405 -21.65 -16.06 15.61
CA HIS A 405 -22.22 -14.86 16.20
C HIS A 405 -21.33 -13.63 15.93
N PRO A 406 -21.91 -12.45 15.59
CA PRO A 406 -21.13 -11.24 15.33
C PRO A 406 -20.20 -10.83 16.49
N LEU A 407 -20.66 -10.98 17.74
CA LEU A 407 -19.82 -10.78 18.94
C LEU A 407 -18.56 -11.66 18.91
N THR A 408 -18.69 -12.93 18.53
CA THR A 408 -17.54 -13.86 18.45
C THR A 408 -16.51 -13.35 17.46
N ARG A 409 -16.95 -12.94 16.25
CA ARG A 409 -16.05 -12.36 15.24
C ARG A 409 -15.35 -11.12 15.77
N TYR A 410 -16.12 -10.20 16.37
CA TYR A 410 -15.58 -8.95 16.89
C TYR A 410 -14.52 -9.18 17.98
N VAL A 411 -14.85 -9.95 19.02
CA VAL A 411 -13.97 -10.15 20.18
C VAL A 411 -12.72 -10.94 19.80
N ILE A 412 -12.86 -12.02 19.04
CA ILE A 412 -11.72 -12.88 18.72
C ILE A 412 -10.76 -12.21 17.75
N ASN A 413 -11.27 -11.51 16.74
CA ASN A 413 -10.40 -10.74 15.86
C ASN A 413 -9.75 -9.56 16.63
N TYR A 414 -10.42 -8.99 17.65
CA TYR A 414 -9.86 -7.90 18.45
C TYR A 414 -8.67 -8.40 19.28
N LEU A 415 -8.85 -9.53 19.97
CA LEU A 415 -7.79 -10.18 20.74
C LEU A 415 -6.62 -10.57 19.83
N ARG A 416 -6.92 -11.09 18.65
CA ARG A 416 -5.92 -11.42 17.64
C ARG A 416 -5.06 -10.22 17.22
N CYS A 417 -5.66 -9.04 17.07
CA CYS A 417 -4.91 -7.82 16.76
C CYS A 417 -4.13 -7.30 17.97
N ALA A 418 -4.66 -7.45 19.18
CA ALA A 418 -3.99 -6.98 20.39
C ALA A 418 -2.84 -7.89 20.86
N PHE A 419 -2.88 -9.18 20.50
CA PHE A 419 -1.86 -10.18 20.77
C PHE A 419 -1.14 -10.57 19.46
N ASN A 420 -0.70 -9.58 18.68
CA ASN A 420 0.19 -9.79 17.54
C ASN A 420 1.65 -9.53 17.94
N GLU A 421 2.59 -9.86 17.04
CA GLU A 421 4.04 -9.64 17.27
C GLU A 421 4.39 -8.18 17.59
N GLU A 422 3.62 -7.21 17.09
CA GLU A 422 3.89 -5.79 17.27
C GLU A 422 3.54 -5.26 18.68
N TYR A 423 2.46 -5.75 19.29
CA TYR A 423 1.91 -5.18 20.52
C TYR A 423 1.97 -6.10 21.75
N LYS A 424 2.22 -7.42 21.56
CA LYS A 424 2.21 -8.40 22.66
C LYS A 424 3.13 -7.99 23.81
N ASP A 425 4.39 -7.69 23.51
CA ASP A 425 5.39 -7.42 24.54
C ASP A 425 5.10 -6.10 25.27
N THR A 426 4.66 -5.07 24.53
CA THR A 426 4.20 -3.80 25.11
C THR A 426 3.00 -4.00 26.02
N LEU A 427 2.03 -4.82 25.61
CA LEU A 427 0.86 -5.12 26.41
C LEU A 427 1.20 -5.94 27.66
N GLU A 428 2.08 -6.94 27.53
CA GLU A 428 2.58 -7.74 28.66
C GLU A 428 3.29 -6.85 29.68
N GLN A 429 4.13 -5.93 29.21
CA GLN A 429 4.80 -4.95 30.06
C GLN A 429 3.79 -4.07 30.82
N ILE A 430 2.83 -3.45 30.11
CA ILE A 430 1.83 -2.57 30.72
C ILE A 430 0.99 -3.32 31.75
N LEU A 431 0.52 -4.54 31.43
CA LEU A 431 -0.32 -5.31 32.35
C LEU A 431 0.44 -5.74 33.60
N ARG A 432 1.72 -6.07 33.47
CA ARG A 432 2.61 -6.39 34.58
C ARG A 432 2.85 -5.18 35.48
N GLU A 433 3.10 -4.02 34.91
CA GLU A 433 3.38 -2.78 35.63
C GLU A 433 2.13 -2.20 36.32
N GLN A 434 0.97 -2.20 35.63
CA GLN A 434 -0.23 -1.51 36.09
C GLN A 434 -1.18 -2.38 36.93
N VAL A 435 -1.26 -3.69 36.65
CA VAL A 435 -2.26 -4.59 37.27
C VAL A 435 -1.61 -5.80 37.93
N ASN A 436 -0.30 -6.01 37.74
CA ASN A 436 0.44 -7.19 38.22
C ASN A 436 -0.19 -8.52 37.74
N GLU A 437 -0.68 -8.53 36.51
CA GLU A 437 -1.28 -9.69 35.84
C GLU A 437 -0.58 -9.96 34.51
N GLU A 438 -0.46 -11.24 34.15
CA GLU A 438 0.08 -11.65 32.85
C GLU A 438 -0.97 -11.43 31.75
N ALA A 439 -0.53 -11.02 30.55
CA ALA A 439 -1.45 -10.79 29.43
C ALA A 439 -2.21 -12.06 29.03
N THR A 440 -1.55 -13.21 29.22
CA THR A 440 -2.14 -14.54 29.05
C THR A 440 -3.38 -14.76 29.93
N THR A 441 -3.35 -14.29 31.18
CA THR A 441 -4.46 -14.47 32.13
C THR A 441 -5.67 -13.65 31.70
N GLN A 442 -5.44 -12.43 31.22
CA GLN A 442 -6.47 -11.57 30.65
C GLN A 442 -7.06 -12.16 29.36
N LEU A 443 -6.22 -12.70 28.47
CA LEU A 443 -6.66 -13.35 27.24
C LEU A 443 -7.61 -14.52 27.52
N VAL A 444 -7.23 -15.42 28.44
CA VAL A 444 -8.06 -16.56 28.85
C VAL A 444 -9.39 -16.07 29.42
N SER A 445 -9.36 -15.08 30.31
CA SER A 445 -10.57 -14.53 30.94
C SER A 445 -11.58 -13.98 29.93
N VAL A 446 -11.12 -13.24 28.91
CA VAL A 446 -12.00 -12.68 27.86
C VAL A 446 -12.63 -13.80 27.02
N ILE A 447 -11.86 -14.83 26.66
CA ILE A 447 -12.36 -15.96 25.86
C ILE A 447 -13.36 -16.79 26.66
N GLU A 448 -13.09 -17.08 27.94
CA GLU A 448 -14.02 -17.80 28.82
C GLU A 448 -15.32 -17.02 29.04
N LEU A 449 -15.24 -15.70 29.15
CA LEU A 449 -16.41 -14.83 29.26
C LEU A 449 -17.25 -14.84 27.97
N LEU A 450 -16.60 -14.83 26.80
CA LEU A 450 -17.27 -14.98 25.51
C LEU A 450 -17.95 -16.35 25.40
N ASP A 451 -17.28 -17.43 25.81
CA ASP A 451 -17.84 -18.78 25.80
C ASP A 451 -19.10 -18.89 26.67
N ALA A 452 -19.06 -18.36 27.89
CA ALA A 452 -20.22 -18.33 28.78
C ALA A 452 -21.40 -17.52 28.19
N ASN A 453 -21.11 -16.42 27.49
CA ASN A 453 -22.12 -15.63 26.78
C ASN A 453 -22.75 -16.43 25.63
N LEU A 454 -21.92 -17.11 24.83
CA LEU A 454 -22.39 -17.94 23.71
C LEU A 454 -23.21 -19.14 24.17
N GLU A 455 -22.84 -19.79 25.27
CA GLU A 455 -23.62 -20.88 25.86
C GLU A 455 -25.00 -20.38 26.29
N THR A 456 -25.07 -19.21 26.93
CA THR A 456 -26.33 -18.54 27.30
C THR A 456 -27.18 -18.22 26.05
N LYS A 457 -26.56 -17.73 24.97
CA LYS A 457 -27.24 -17.39 23.71
C LYS A 457 -27.67 -18.58 22.88
N SER A 458 -26.98 -19.71 22.98
CA SER A 458 -27.47 -20.98 22.44
C SER A 458 -28.86 -21.31 23.00
N GLY A 459 -29.13 -20.83 24.22
CA GLY A 459 -30.44 -20.79 24.87
C GLY A 459 -31.61 -20.37 23.98
N LEU A 460 -31.37 -19.45 23.05
CA LEU A 460 -32.40 -18.81 22.21
C LEU A 460 -32.95 -19.71 21.10
N TYR A 461 -32.22 -20.76 20.70
CA TYR A 461 -32.71 -21.71 19.70
C TYR A 461 -33.64 -22.74 20.34
N LYS A 462 -34.83 -22.90 19.74
CA LYS A 462 -35.84 -23.89 20.17
C LYS A 462 -35.42 -25.33 19.87
N ASP A 463 -34.72 -25.55 18.75
CA ASP A 463 -34.23 -26.87 18.36
C ASP A 463 -32.88 -27.17 19.05
N PRO A 464 -32.80 -28.20 19.92
CA PRO A 464 -31.56 -28.61 20.59
C PRO A 464 -30.42 -28.94 19.62
N SER A 465 -30.74 -29.44 18.43
CA SER A 465 -29.76 -29.81 17.42
C SER A 465 -29.14 -28.58 16.76
N LEU A 466 -29.93 -27.51 16.56
CA LEU A 466 -29.43 -26.22 16.06
C LEU A 466 -28.55 -25.51 17.10
N ARG A 467 -28.83 -25.67 18.41
CA ARG A 467 -27.95 -25.19 19.48
C ARG A 467 -26.54 -25.77 19.36
N CYS A 468 -26.46 -27.09 19.14
CA CYS A 468 -25.17 -27.76 18.95
C CYS A 468 -24.42 -27.23 17.72
N ILE A 469 -25.11 -26.99 16.60
CA ILE A 469 -24.51 -26.41 15.38
C ILE A 469 -23.97 -25.01 15.64
N PHE A 470 -24.75 -24.16 16.31
CA PHE A 470 -24.32 -22.82 16.72
C PHE A 470 -23.07 -22.85 17.59
N LEU A 471 -23.05 -23.70 18.63
CA LEU A 471 -21.90 -23.84 19.51
C LEU A 471 -20.68 -24.40 18.76
N MET A 472 -20.86 -25.38 17.88
CA MET A 472 -19.77 -25.91 17.04
C MET A 472 -19.16 -24.84 16.14
N ASN A 473 -19.97 -24.05 15.43
CA ASN A 473 -19.49 -22.98 14.54
C ASN A 473 -18.65 -21.95 15.30
N ASN A 474 -19.16 -21.43 16.42
CA ASN A 474 -18.47 -20.41 17.20
C ASN A 474 -17.19 -20.97 17.87
N ASN A 475 -17.27 -22.15 18.49
CA ASN A 475 -16.11 -22.75 19.15
C ASN A 475 -15.02 -23.17 18.15
N ARG A 476 -15.40 -23.64 16.96
CA ARG A 476 -14.47 -23.97 15.87
C ARG A 476 -13.77 -22.72 15.36
N PHE A 477 -14.50 -21.63 15.16
CA PHE A 477 -13.93 -20.35 14.74
C PHE A 477 -12.94 -19.81 15.77
N ILE A 478 -13.31 -19.78 17.06
CA ILE A 478 -12.41 -19.39 18.16
C ILE A 478 -11.14 -20.24 18.13
N LEU A 479 -11.28 -21.56 18.03
CA LEU A 479 -10.14 -22.49 18.00
C LEU A 479 -9.22 -22.27 16.79
N GLN A 480 -9.77 -22.00 15.62
CA GLN A 480 -8.99 -21.74 14.40
C GLN A 480 -8.18 -20.45 14.52
N VAL A 481 -8.80 -19.37 14.99
CA VAL A 481 -8.09 -18.10 15.16
C VAL A 481 -6.98 -18.21 16.20
N VAL A 482 -7.23 -18.88 17.33
CA VAL A 482 -6.18 -19.09 18.35
C VAL A 482 -5.05 -19.97 17.81
N LYS A 483 -5.33 -21.01 17.03
CA LYS A 483 -4.27 -21.84 16.41
C LYS A 483 -3.50 -21.11 15.32
N GLY A 484 -4.17 -20.21 14.59
CA GLY A 484 -3.62 -19.36 13.53
C GLY A 484 -2.92 -18.09 14.03
N SER A 485 -2.81 -17.86 15.33
CA SER A 485 -1.88 -16.87 15.90
C SER A 485 -0.86 -17.59 16.78
N LYS A 486 0.43 -17.41 16.49
CA LYS A 486 1.52 -18.04 17.22
C LYS A 486 1.50 -17.56 18.68
N GLU A 487 1.33 -16.26 18.87
CA GLU A 487 1.34 -15.57 20.14
C GLU A 487 0.15 -16.00 21.02
N MET A 488 -1.06 -16.04 20.44
CA MET A 488 -2.24 -16.51 21.16
C MET A 488 -2.14 -18.01 21.48
N LYS A 489 -1.60 -18.83 20.57
CA LYS A 489 -1.42 -20.26 20.83
C LYS A 489 -0.41 -20.52 21.94
N GLU A 490 0.69 -19.77 21.96
CA GLU A 490 1.70 -19.82 23.03
C GLU A 490 1.10 -19.42 24.38
N ALA A 491 0.33 -18.32 24.41
CA ALA A 491 -0.34 -17.86 25.62
C ALA A 491 -1.38 -18.87 26.14
N MET A 492 -2.26 -19.36 25.27
CA MET A 492 -3.37 -20.27 25.67
C MET A 492 -2.88 -21.69 25.97
N GLY A 493 -1.81 -22.13 25.31
CA GLY A 493 -1.22 -23.47 25.44
C GLY A 493 -2.01 -24.59 24.75
N ASP A 494 -1.30 -25.69 24.46
CA ASP A 494 -1.86 -26.85 23.75
C ASP A 494 -2.99 -27.54 24.52
N ASN A 495 -2.93 -27.52 25.86
CA ASN A 495 -3.96 -28.13 26.70
C ASN A 495 -5.32 -27.47 26.54
N TRP A 496 -5.35 -26.13 26.43
CA TRP A 496 -6.56 -25.39 26.14
C TRP A 496 -7.10 -25.74 24.75
N CYS A 497 -6.23 -25.77 23.73
CA CYS A 497 -6.61 -26.14 22.36
C CYS A 497 -7.21 -27.56 22.28
N ARG A 498 -6.65 -28.52 23.03
CA ARG A 498 -7.17 -29.89 23.14
C ARG A 498 -8.53 -29.95 23.83
N ARG A 499 -8.72 -29.18 24.91
CA ARG A 499 -10.01 -29.06 25.61
C ARG A 499 -11.08 -28.50 24.68
N LYS A 500 -10.80 -27.37 24.03
CA LYS A 500 -11.70 -26.70 23.08
C LYS A 500 -12.07 -27.59 21.89
N SER A 501 -11.09 -28.33 21.34
CA SER A 501 -11.33 -29.33 20.29
C SER A 501 -12.23 -30.48 20.78
N SER A 502 -12.14 -30.84 22.06
CA SER A 502 -12.99 -31.87 22.67
C SER A 502 -14.42 -31.38 22.87
N ASP A 503 -14.60 -30.10 23.21
CA ASP A 503 -15.93 -29.48 23.32
C ASP A 503 -16.66 -29.49 21.98
N VAL A 504 -16.00 -29.08 20.88
CA VAL A 504 -16.56 -29.17 19.51
C VAL A 504 -16.99 -30.61 19.18
N ARG A 505 -16.17 -31.61 19.53
CA ARG A 505 -16.52 -33.03 19.33
C ARG A 505 -17.71 -33.47 20.20
N ASN A 506 -17.83 -32.97 21.43
CA ASN A 506 -18.95 -33.28 22.32
C ASN A 506 -20.26 -32.67 21.81
N TYR A 507 -20.22 -31.45 21.25
CA TYR A 507 -21.38 -30.85 20.59
C TYR A 507 -21.78 -31.64 19.33
N HIS A 508 -20.82 -32.11 18.53
CA HIS A 508 -21.10 -32.99 17.39
C HIS A 508 -21.80 -34.29 17.81
N LYS A 509 -21.29 -34.98 18.86
CA LYS A 509 -21.94 -36.18 19.42
C LYS A 509 -23.36 -35.90 19.93
N SER A 510 -23.55 -34.75 20.56
CA SER A 510 -24.87 -34.35 21.08
C SER A 510 -25.85 -34.08 19.95
N TYR A 511 -25.43 -33.37 18.90
CA TYR A 511 -26.22 -33.18 17.67
C TYR A 511 -26.62 -34.52 17.03
N GLN A 512 -25.67 -35.45 16.89
CA GLN A 512 -25.93 -36.78 16.34
C GLN A 512 -26.99 -37.54 17.15
N ARG A 513 -26.91 -37.46 18.48
CA ARG A 513 -27.86 -38.09 19.38
C ARG A 513 -29.25 -37.44 19.34
N GLU A 514 -29.33 -36.11 19.29
CA GLU A 514 -30.61 -35.40 19.31
C GLU A 514 -31.38 -35.53 17.99
N THR A 515 -30.69 -35.49 16.85
CA THR A 515 -31.32 -35.62 15.52
C THR A 515 -31.39 -37.09 15.07
N TRP A 516 -30.23 -37.72 14.88
CA TRP A 516 -30.13 -38.90 14.03
C TRP A 516 -30.42 -40.21 14.76
N ASN A 517 -30.16 -40.30 16.07
CA ASN A 517 -30.58 -41.48 16.84
C ASN A 517 -32.10 -41.64 16.87
N ARG A 518 -32.87 -40.55 16.87
CA ARG A 518 -34.35 -40.59 16.79
C ARG A 518 -34.81 -41.14 15.44
N LEU A 519 -34.14 -40.75 14.36
CA LEU A 519 -34.41 -41.30 13.02
C LEU A 519 -34.11 -42.80 12.96
N LEU A 520 -32.96 -43.22 13.51
CA LEU A 520 -32.56 -44.63 13.53
C LEU A 520 -33.52 -45.52 14.32
N GLN A 521 -34.20 -44.99 15.35
CA GLN A 521 -35.24 -45.72 16.08
C GLN A 521 -36.44 -46.11 15.19
N CYS A 522 -36.70 -45.39 14.10
CA CYS A 522 -37.79 -45.73 13.16
C CYS A 522 -37.53 -47.04 12.42
N ILE A 523 -36.27 -47.44 12.24
CA ILE A 523 -35.84 -48.62 11.47
C ILE A 523 -35.25 -49.72 12.35
N THR A 524 -35.58 -49.73 13.65
CA THR A 524 -35.22 -50.83 14.56
C THR A 524 -36.01 -52.11 14.25
N GLN A 525 -35.39 -53.25 14.56
CA GLN A 525 -35.96 -54.58 14.32
C GLN A 525 -37.08 -54.94 15.32
N ASP A 526 -37.20 -54.19 16.40
CA ASP A 526 -38.11 -54.45 17.50
C ASP A 526 -39.59 -54.31 17.08
N GLY A 527 -40.40 -55.31 17.45
CA GLY A 527 -41.84 -55.35 17.20
C GLY A 527 -42.26 -55.72 15.77
N ILE A 528 -41.33 -56.05 14.87
CA ILE A 528 -41.65 -56.35 13.45
C ILE A 528 -42.15 -57.78 13.25
N GLN A 529 -41.76 -58.73 14.11
CA GLN A 529 -42.14 -60.13 13.98
C GLN A 529 -43.40 -60.46 14.81
N VAL A 530 -44.38 -61.10 14.16
CA VAL A 530 -45.53 -61.71 14.82
C VAL A 530 -45.58 -63.17 14.36
N ASN A 531 -45.47 -64.13 15.29
CA ASN A 531 -45.36 -65.57 15.01
C ASN A 531 -44.20 -65.96 14.06
N GLY A 532 -43.02 -65.35 14.23
CA GLY A 532 -41.81 -65.67 13.44
C GLY A 532 -41.84 -65.21 11.98
N LYS A 533 -42.92 -64.53 11.54
CA LYS A 533 -43.02 -63.92 10.20
C LYS A 533 -43.10 -62.39 10.32
N PRO A 534 -42.44 -61.63 9.43
CA PRO A 534 -42.50 -60.18 9.45
C PRO A 534 -43.90 -59.67 9.12
N ASN A 535 -44.47 -58.86 10.00
CA ASN A 535 -45.77 -58.24 9.79
C ASN A 535 -45.64 -57.06 8.81
N ARG A 536 -46.13 -57.28 7.58
CA ARG A 536 -46.08 -56.31 6.48
C ARG A 536 -46.68 -54.94 6.85
N LYS A 537 -47.68 -54.89 7.73
CA LYS A 537 -48.31 -53.63 8.15
C LYS A 537 -47.36 -52.79 9.01
N ILE A 538 -46.66 -53.43 9.94
CA ILE A 538 -45.72 -52.78 10.86
C ILE A 538 -44.48 -52.26 10.10
N VAL A 539 -43.96 -53.04 9.14
CA VAL A 539 -42.83 -52.58 8.29
C VAL A 539 -43.21 -51.35 7.47
N LYS A 540 -44.43 -51.31 6.92
CA LYS A 540 -44.95 -50.14 6.18
C LYS A 540 -45.08 -48.90 7.07
N GLU A 541 -45.58 -49.06 8.29
CA GLU A 541 -45.71 -47.96 9.26
C GLU A 541 -44.34 -47.41 9.67
N LYS A 542 -43.37 -48.28 9.94
CA LYS A 542 -41.98 -47.89 10.25
C LYS A 542 -41.29 -47.15 9.09
N LEU A 543 -41.42 -47.63 7.84
CA LEU A 543 -40.89 -46.94 6.66
C LEU A 543 -41.57 -45.58 6.45
N LYS A 544 -42.88 -45.48 6.65
CA LYS A 544 -43.61 -44.21 6.56
C LYS A 544 -43.11 -43.21 7.62
N SER A 545 -42.89 -43.67 8.84
CA SER A 545 -42.33 -42.85 9.94
C SER A 545 -40.91 -42.39 9.64
N PHE A 546 -40.06 -43.29 9.13
CA PHE A 546 -38.69 -42.96 8.72
C PHE A 546 -38.68 -41.90 7.61
N ASN A 547 -39.46 -42.10 6.54
CA ASN A 547 -39.50 -41.17 5.41
C ASN A 547 -39.97 -39.77 5.86
N ALA A 548 -41.03 -39.70 6.69
CA ALA A 548 -41.53 -38.43 7.19
C ALA A 548 -40.49 -37.70 8.06
N MET A 549 -39.82 -38.42 8.96
CA MET A 549 -38.81 -37.84 9.84
C MET A 549 -37.55 -37.43 9.07
N PHE A 550 -37.10 -38.25 8.11
CA PHE A 550 -35.96 -37.90 7.26
C PHE A 550 -36.25 -36.68 6.38
N ASP A 551 -37.45 -36.59 5.79
CA ASP A 551 -37.88 -35.42 5.02
C ASP A 551 -37.86 -34.13 5.85
N GLU A 552 -38.36 -34.20 7.10
CA GLU A 552 -38.39 -33.08 8.03
C GLU A 552 -36.97 -32.65 8.44
N ILE A 553 -36.11 -33.62 8.78
CA ILE A 553 -34.71 -33.38 9.12
C ILE A 553 -33.99 -32.73 7.93
N TYR A 554 -34.11 -33.32 6.74
CA TYR A 554 -33.44 -32.82 5.55
C TYR A 554 -33.92 -31.41 5.18
N LYS A 555 -35.23 -31.17 5.15
CA LYS A 555 -35.81 -29.87 4.87
C LYS A 555 -35.35 -28.80 5.88
N THR A 556 -35.26 -29.16 7.15
CA THR A 556 -34.87 -28.20 8.20
C THR A 556 -33.36 -27.96 8.19
N GLN A 557 -32.56 -29.01 8.18
CA GLN A 557 -31.10 -28.91 8.38
C GLN A 557 -30.31 -28.56 7.13
N SER A 558 -30.92 -28.68 5.94
CA SER A 558 -30.37 -28.10 4.71
C SER A 558 -30.34 -26.55 4.74
N THR A 559 -31.24 -25.92 5.53
CA THR A 559 -31.23 -24.46 5.74
C THR A 559 -30.20 -23.98 6.75
N TRP A 560 -29.59 -24.89 7.52
CA TRP A 560 -28.59 -24.55 8.51
C TRP A 560 -27.24 -24.31 7.84
N VAL A 561 -26.32 -23.64 8.53
CA VAL A 561 -25.01 -23.27 7.98
C VAL A 561 -23.93 -23.78 8.92
N VAL A 562 -22.97 -24.54 8.38
CA VAL A 562 -21.70 -24.86 9.05
C VAL A 562 -20.60 -24.11 8.31
N ASN A 563 -19.97 -23.14 8.98
CA ASN A 563 -19.07 -22.17 8.32
C ASN A 563 -17.71 -22.78 7.93
N ASP A 564 -17.21 -23.73 8.72
CA ASP A 564 -15.94 -24.40 8.45
C ASP A 564 -16.18 -25.62 7.55
N GLN A 565 -15.61 -25.61 6.34
CA GLN A 565 -15.83 -26.68 5.35
C GLN A 565 -15.35 -28.03 5.86
N GLN A 566 -14.21 -28.08 6.56
CA GLN A 566 -13.69 -29.32 7.13
C GLN A 566 -14.66 -29.89 8.17
N LEU A 567 -15.13 -29.06 9.12
CA LEU A 567 -16.12 -29.47 10.11
C LEU A 567 -17.43 -29.91 9.45
N SER A 568 -17.89 -29.21 8.41
CA SER A 568 -19.09 -29.60 7.65
C SER A 568 -18.94 -31.01 7.06
N SER A 569 -17.82 -31.29 6.38
CA SER A 569 -17.50 -32.61 5.85
C SER A 569 -17.39 -33.67 6.95
N GLU A 570 -16.72 -33.37 8.07
CA GLU A 570 -16.60 -34.30 9.21
C GLU A 570 -17.97 -34.69 9.78
N ILE A 571 -18.88 -33.72 9.90
CA ILE A 571 -20.25 -33.97 10.35
C ILE A 571 -21.01 -34.81 9.32
N ARG A 572 -21.00 -34.43 8.03
CA ARG A 572 -21.68 -35.17 6.95
C ARG A 572 -21.23 -36.63 6.88
N VAL A 573 -19.93 -36.87 6.91
CA VAL A 573 -19.34 -38.23 6.88
C VAL A 573 -19.76 -39.03 8.12
N SER A 574 -19.70 -38.43 9.31
CA SER A 574 -20.08 -39.08 10.57
C SER A 574 -21.55 -39.51 10.59
N ILE A 575 -22.46 -38.65 10.13
CA ILE A 575 -23.88 -38.99 10.07
C ILE A 575 -24.10 -40.10 9.02
N THR A 576 -23.52 -39.95 7.83
CA THR A 576 -23.70 -40.89 6.71
C THR A 576 -23.22 -42.29 7.09
N ALA A 577 -22.10 -42.38 7.80
CA ALA A 577 -21.54 -43.63 8.31
C ALA A 577 -22.46 -44.37 9.29
N VAL A 578 -23.44 -43.71 9.91
CA VAL A 578 -24.41 -44.34 10.81
C VAL A 578 -25.75 -44.59 10.14
N VAL A 579 -26.26 -43.64 9.36
CA VAL A 579 -27.60 -43.73 8.74
C VAL A 579 -27.62 -44.67 7.55
N SER A 580 -26.62 -44.60 6.67
CA SER A 580 -26.59 -45.40 5.43
C SER A 580 -26.52 -46.91 5.71
N PRO A 581 -25.60 -47.43 6.57
CA PRO A 581 -25.54 -48.86 6.84
C PRO A 581 -26.81 -49.40 7.53
N ALA A 582 -27.41 -48.62 8.44
CA ALA A 582 -28.65 -48.99 9.12
C ALA A 582 -29.82 -49.11 8.13
N TYR A 583 -29.96 -48.13 7.22
CA TYR A 583 -31.00 -48.14 6.20
C TYR A 583 -30.79 -49.24 5.15
N ARG A 584 -29.55 -49.44 4.66
CA ARG A 584 -29.19 -50.55 3.74
C ARG A 584 -29.57 -51.90 4.33
N SER A 585 -29.22 -52.14 5.60
CA SER A 585 -29.52 -53.38 6.30
C SER A 585 -31.03 -53.61 6.43
N PHE A 586 -31.79 -52.57 6.80
CA PHE A 586 -33.24 -52.64 6.94
C PHE A 586 -33.95 -52.94 5.61
N ILE A 587 -33.61 -52.20 4.55
CA ILE A 587 -34.19 -52.41 3.21
C ILE A 587 -33.79 -53.77 2.67
N GLY A 588 -32.52 -54.17 2.76
CA GLY A 588 -32.04 -55.48 2.29
C GLY A 588 -32.79 -56.65 2.92
N ARG A 589 -33.17 -56.53 4.21
CA ARG A 589 -33.89 -57.58 4.94
C ARG A 589 -35.37 -57.67 4.62
N TYR A 590 -36.06 -56.52 4.48
CA TYR A 590 -37.52 -56.51 4.37
C TYR A 590 -38.05 -56.30 2.95
N LYS A 591 -37.23 -55.81 2.00
CA LYS A 591 -37.60 -55.67 0.57
C LYS A 591 -38.13 -56.96 -0.08
N PRO A 592 -37.58 -58.17 0.20
CA PRO A 592 -38.10 -59.41 -0.39
C PRO A 592 -39.50 -59.82 0.11
N HIS A 593 -39.96 -59.28 1.24
CA HIS A 593 -41.19 -59.71 1.90
C HIS A 593 -42.46 -59.02 1.37
N PHE A 594 -42.32 -58.13 0.39
CA PHE A 594 -43.43 -57.46 -0.30
C PHE A 594 -43.83 -58.27 -1.55
N GLU A 595 -44.81 -59.18 -1.42
CA GLU A 595 -45.38 -59.91 -2.56
C GLU A 595 -46.47 -59.06 -3.24
N GLY A 596 -46.25 -58.73 -4.52
CA GLY A 596 -47.22 -57.98 -5.32
C GLY A 596 -46.59 -57.17 -6.45
N GLY A 597 -45.68 -57.76 -7.22
CA GLY A 597 -45.04 -57.14 -8.38
C GLY A 597 -44.26 -55.83 -8.10
N PRO A 598 -43.49 -55.33 -9.09
CA PRO A 598 -42.66 -54.12 -8.94
C PRO A 598 -43.45 -52.88 -8.49
N LYS A 599 -44.70 -52.75 -8.97
CA LYS A 599 -45.56 -51.57 -8.76
C LYS A 599 -46.07 -51.36 -7.32
N SER A 600 -46.03 -52.36 -6.43
CA SER A 600 -46.47 -52.19 -5.03
C SER A 600 -45.34 -51.87 -4.04
N ILE A 601 -44.08 -52.15 -4.44
CA ILE A 601 -42.87 -51.95 -3.63
C ILE A 601 -42.45 -50.47 -3.65
N ASP A 602 -42.50 -49.84 -4.83
CA ASP A 602 -42.13 -48.43 -5.04
C ASP A 602 -43.05 -47.45 -4.33
N LYS A 603 -44.23 -47.89 -3.86
CA LYS A 603 -45.17 -47.05 -3.10
C LYS A 603 -44.69 -46.76 -1.66
N TYR A 604 -43.81 -47.59 -1.10
CA TYR A 604 -43.42 -47.51 0.32
C TYR A 604 -41.92 -47.26 0.54
N ILE A 605 -41.07 -47.69 -0.39
CA ILE A 605 -39.63 -47.40 -0.37
C ILE A 605 -39.40 -46.13 -1.19
N LYS A 606 -39.37 -44.98 -0.52
CA LYS A 606 -39.20 -43.66 -1.15
C LYS A 606 -37.76 -43.41 -1.62
N TYR A 607 -36.79 -43.93 -0.88
CA TYR A 607 -35.35 -43.68 -1.10
C TYR A 607 -34.61 -45.00 -1.30
N GLN A 608 -33.76 -45.07 -2.32
CA GLN A 608 -32.66 -46.02 -2.36
C GLN A 608 -31.57 -45.58 -1.38
N PRO A 609 -30.72 -46.50 -0.90
CA PRO A 609 -29.61 -46.14 -0.02
C PRO A 609 -28.70 -45.05 -0.57
N GLU A 610 -28.47 -45.05 -1.88
CA GLU A 610 -27.66 -44.06 -2.60
C GLU A 610 -28.33 -42.67 -2.60
N ASP A 611 -29.66 -42.61 -2.63
CA ASP A 611 -30.41 -41.35 -2.54
C ASP A 611 -30.24 -40.69 -1.16
N ILE A 612 -30.22 -41.50 -0.09
CA ILE A 612 -29.98 -41.01 1.27
C ILE A 612 -28.56 -40.44 1.38
N GLU A 613 -27.55 -41.14 0.86
CA GLU A 613 -26.16 -40.66 0.85
C GLU A 613 -26.03 -39.34 0.09
N ALA A 614 -26.62 -39.25 -1.11
CA ALA A 614 -26.60 -38.03 -1.93
C ALA A 614 -27.28 -36.85 -1.22
N MET A 615 -28.44 -37.07 -0.59
CA MET A 615 -29.12 -36.01 0.17
C MET A 615 -28.30 -35.57 1.38
N MET A 616 -27.65 -36.50 2.10
CA MET A 616 -26.84 -36.16 3.27
C MET A 616 -25.61 -35.33 2.94
N GLU A 617 -25.01 -35.52 1.76
CA GLU A 617 -23.90 -34.68 1.28
C GLU A 617 -24.28 -33.21 1.10
N THR A 618 -25.58 -32.90 0.98
CA THR A 618 -26.08 -31.52 0.73
C THR A 618 -26.57 -30.81 1.99
N LEU A 619 -26.44 -31.45 3.17
CA LEU A 619 -26.81 -30.83 4.45
C LEU A 619 -25.89 -29.66 4.80
N PHE A 620 -26.42 -28.66 5.52
CA PHE A 620 -25.69 -27.49 6.01
C PHE A 620 -25.20 -26.49 4.94
N GLU A 621 -25.75 -26.53 3.72
CA GLU A 621 -25.36 -25.64 2.62
C GLU A 621 -26.01 -24.26 2.67
N GLY A 622 -27.05 -24.09 3.50
CA GLY A 622 -27.84 -22.86 3.58
C GLY A 622 -28.88 -22.74 2.46
N THR A 623 -29.86 -21.85 2.65
CA THR A 623 -31.06 -21.71 1.80
C THR A 623 -30.79 -21.39 0.33
N GLU A 624 -29.64 -20.82 -0.04
CA GLU A 624 -29.34 -20.43 -1.42
C GLU A 624 -28.90 -21.60 -2.34
N LYS A 625 -28.51 -22.77 -1.80
CA LYS A 625 -28.01 -23.91 -2.62
C LYS A 625 -29.01 -25.05 -2.81
N VAL A 626 -29.96 -25.20 -1.90
CA VAL A 626 -30.93 -26.33 -1.85
C VAL A 626 -31.91 -26.31 -3.03
N GLU A 627 -32.29 -25.13 -3.53
CA GLU A 627 -33.18 -24.99 -4.68
C GLU A 627 -32.55 -25.48 -6.00
N THR A 628 -31.22 -25.48 -6.09
CA THR A 628 -30.46 -25.91 -7.28
C THR A 628 -30.31 -27.42 -7.40
N GLN A 629 -30.24 -28.14 -6.27
CA GLN A 629 -29.90 -29.58 -6.25
C GLN A 629 -31.11 -30.52 -6.23
N MET A 630 -32.27 -30.11 -5.70
CA MET A 630 -33.51 -30.91 -5.83
C MET A 630 -33.90 -31.12 -7.31
N ASN A 631 -33.55 -30.18 -8.19
CA ASN A 631 -33.77 -30.29 -9.63
C ASN A 631 -32.80 -31.28 -10.33
N GLY A 632 -31.67 -31.62 -9.70
CA GLY A 632 -30.66 -32.53 -10.26
C GLY A 632 -30.85 -34.01 -9.92
N ILE A 633 -31.42 -34.33 -8.76
CA ILE A 633 -31.49 -35.71 -8.25
C ILE A 633 -32.57 -36.55 -8.96
N GLN A 634 -33.61 -35.93 -9.52
CA GLN A 634 -34.63 -36.64 -10.34
C GLN A 634 -34.12 -37.13 -11.71
N ALA A 635 -32.93 -36.69 -12.16
CA ALA A 635 -32.37 -37.05 -13.47
C ALA A 635 -31.51 -38.34 -13.46
N ALA A 636 -31.16 -38.89 -12.30
CA ALA A 636 -30.09 -39.90 -12.18
C ALA A 636 -30.52 -41.38 -12.20
N SER A 637 -31.82 -41.71 -12.15
CA SER A 637 -32.25 -43.10 -11.91
C SER A 637 -32.54 -43.94 -13.17
N THR A 638 -32.23 -43.48 -14.40
CA THR A 638 -32.60 -44.27 -15.60
C THR A 638 -31.60 -44.16 -16.77
N VAL A 639 -30.35 -44.63 -16.64
CA VAL A 639 -29.52 -44.93 -17.83
C VAL A 639 -28.57 -46.12 -17.62
N LYS A 640 -29.07 -47.32 -17.88
CA LYS A 640 -28.26 -48.45 -18.40
C LYS A 640 -29.12 -49.17 -19.43
N HIS A 641 -29.12 -48.69 -20.67
CA HIS A 641 -29.07 -49.53 -21.86
C HIS A 641 -29.05 -48.66 -23.14
N THR A 642 -28.05 -48.94 -23.96
CA THR A 642 -27.99 -48.78 -25.42
C THR A 642 -27.87 -47.37 -26.00
N ALA A 643 -26.60 -47.02 -26.24
CA ALA A 643 -26.02 -45.89 -26.96
C ALA A 643 -26.53 -45.65 -28.41
N GLY A 644 -27.48 -46.43 -28.92
CA GLY A 644 -28.14 -46.17 -30.21
C GLY A 644 -29.19 -45.05 -30.13
N ALA A 645 -29.87 -44.96 -28.98
CA ALA A 645 -30.76 -43.83 -28.70
C ALA A 645 -29.98 -42.52 -28.51
N PHE A 646 -28.69 -42.57 -28.15
CA PHE A 646 -27.85 -41.41 -27.84
C PHE A 646 -27.67 -40.43 -29.01
N LYS A 647 -27.71 -40.91 -30.26
CA LYS A 647 -27.58 -40.04 -31.45
C LYS A 647 -28.90 -39.35 -31.83
N SER A 648 -30.03 -40.02 -31.56
CA SER A 648 -31.37 -39.43 -31.67
C SER A 648 -31.67 -38.52 -30.48
N LEU A 649 -31.24 -38.92 -29.28
CA LEU A 649 -31.29 -38.12 -28.07
C LEU A 649 -30.38 -36.92 -28.18
N LEU A 650 -29.16 -36.94 -28.74
CA LEU A 650 -28.37 -35.71 -28.93
C LEU A 650 -29.10 -34.64 -29.75
N LYS A 651 -29.95 -35.06 -30.70
CA LYS A 651 -30.80 -34.17 -31.49
C LYS A 651 -32.02 -33.67 -30.68
N THR A 652 -32.55 -34.50 -29.79
CA THR A 652 -33.63 -34.14 -28.85
C THR A 652 -33.12 -33.43 -27.58
N TYR A 653 -31.87 -33.62 -27.17
CA TYR A 653 -31.21 -33.08 -25.97
C TYR A 653 -30.73 -31.66 -26.25
N LYS A 654 -30.34 -31.35 -27.50
CA LYS A 654 -30.27 -29.96 -27.99
C LYS A 654 -31.62 -29.24 -27.91
N ASN A 655 -32.73 -29.97 -27.96
CA ASN A 655 -34.10 -29.42 -27.87
C ASN A 655 -34.71 -29.52 -26.46
N VAL A 656 -34.03 -30.14 -25.48
CA VAL A 656 -34.51 -30.33 -24.09
C VAL A 656 -33.63 -29.59 -23.07
N VAL A 657 -32.36 -29.31 -23.39
CA VAL A 657 -31.55 -28.33 -22.61
C VAL A 657 -32.11 -26.90 -22.74
N THR A 658 -33.03 -26.66 -23.67
CA THR A 658 -33.83 -25.43 -23.75
C THR A 658 -34.92 -25.30 -22.69
N ASP A 659 -35.15 -26.30 -21.82
CA ASP A 659 -36.32 -26.35 -20.93
C ASP A 659 -36.01 -26.59 -19.43
N MET A 660 -34.75 -26.49 -18.99
CA MET A 660 -34.45 -26.33 -17.56
C MET A 660 -34.46 -24.82 -17.22
N ASN A 661 -35.57 -24.36 -16.65
CA ASN A 661 -35.83 -23.02 -16.08
C ASN A 661 -34.79 -21.95 -16.43
N LYS A 662 -35.09 -21.17 -17.47
CA LYS A 662 -34.48 -19.89 -17.81
C LYS A 662 -34.32 -19.04 -16.54
N SER A 663 -33.11 -19.01 -15.98
CA SER A 663 -32.78 -18.12 -14.86
C SER A 663 -32.88 -16.69 -15.38
N ARG A 664 -33.95 -15.99 -14.98
CA ARG A 664 -34.21 -14.61 -15.37
C ARG A 664 -33.85 -13.68 -14.21
N LEU A 665 -32.85 -12.83 -14.46
CA LEU A 665 -32.42 -11.75 -13.59
C LEU A 665 -33.00 -10.43 -14.12
N ILE A 666 -33.71 -9.71 -13.27
CA ILE A 666 -34.17 -8.35 -13.54
C ILE A 666 -33.33 -7.38 -12.74
N LEU A 667 -32.72 -6.41 -13.42
CA LEU A 667 -32.12 -5.22 -12.81
C LEU A 667 -33.05 -4.05 -13.11
N HIS A 668 -33.53 -3.35 -12.08
CA HIS A 668 -34.51 -2.28 -12.29
C HIS A 668 -34.22 -1.06 -11.43
N ASN A 669 -34.97 0.02 -11.67
CA ASN A 669 -34.78 1.31 -11.01
C ASN A 669 -33.34 1.85 -11.18
N ALA A 670 -32.82 1.78 -12.40
CA ALA A 670 -31.47 2.21 -12.73
C ALA A 670 -31.46 3.33 -13.77
N PHE A 671 -30.42 4.15 -13.77
CA PHE A 671 -30.14 5.06 -14.87
C PHE A 671 -29.33 4.30 -15.93
N ILE A 672 -29.93 3.97 -17.08
CA ILE A 672 -29.31 3.06 -18.06
C ILE A 672 -28.85 3.85 -19.29
N VAL A 673 -27.54 3.87 -19.53
CA VAL A 673 -26.94 4.41 -20.76
C VAL A 673 -26.66 3.24 -21.69
N THR A 674 -27.39 3.15 -22.80
CA THR A 674 -27.40 1.93 -23.62
C THR A 674 -26.22 1.83 -24.58
N MET A 675 -25.72 2.96 -25.06
CA MET A 675 -24.78 3.04 -26.20
C MET A 675 -25.26 2.32 -27.46
N ASP A 676 -26.57 2.14 -27.62
CA ASP A 676 -27.13 1.62 -28.87
C ASP A 676 -27.05 2.65 -30.01
N GLN A 677 -27.48 2.26 -31.22
CA GLN A 677 -27.42 3.15 -32.38
C GLN A 677 -28.21 4.46 -32.20
N GLN A 678 -29.25 4.45 -31.34
CA GLN A 678 -30.09 5.62 -31.04
C GLN A 678 -29.58 6.42 -29.83
N LEU A 679 -28.50 5.98 -29.17
CA LEU A 679 -27.94 6.55 -27.95
C LEU A 679 -28.99 6.75 -26.85
N ARG A 680 -29.89 5.77 -26.69
CA ARG A 680 -30.98 5.86 -25.71
C ARG A 680 -30.46 5.87 -24.27
N VAL A 681 -31.10 6.67 -23.43
CA VAL A 681 -30.86 6.74 -21.99
C VAL A 681 -32.19 6.61 -21.24
N PHE A 682 -32.26 5.68 -20.28
CA PHE A 682 -33.43 5.48 -19.45
C PHE A 682 -33.16 6.03 -18.04
N GLY A 683 -33.83 7.12 -17.66
CA GLY A 683 -33.68 7.71 -16.32
C GLY A 683 -34.22 6.84 -15.17
N ASN A 684 -35.12 5.91 -15.49
CA ASN A 684 -35.63 4.89 -14.58
C ASN A 684 -35.86 3.60 -15.39
N GLY A 685 -34.78 3.00 -15.85
CA GLY A 685 -34.77 1.82 -16.69
C GLY A 685 -34.77 0.50 -15.93
N GLY A 686 -35.06 -0.57 -16.67
CA GLY A 686 -34.80 -1.94 -16.26
C GLY A 686 -34.25 -2.79 -17.41
N ILE A 687 -33.48 -3.81 -17.06
CA ILE A 687 -32.89 -4.81 -17.95
C ILE A 687 -33.27 -6.19 -17.44
N VAL A 688 -33.59 -7.09 -18.37
CA VAL A 688 -33.80 -8.51 -18.09
C VAL A 688 -32.70 -9.31 -18.76
N VAL A 689 -31.94 -10.04 -17.96
CA VAL A 689 -30.92 -10.98 -18.40
C VAL A 689 -31.48 -12.40 -18.25
N GLU A 690 -31.37 -13.18 -19.32
CA GLU A 690 -31.69 -14.60 -19.32
C GLU A 690 -30.45 -15.36 -19.77
N ASN A 691 -29.91 -16.20 -18.88
CA ASN A 691 -28.60 -16.83 -19.04
C ASN A 691 -27.49 -15.78 -19.22
N ASP A 692 -26.98 -15.63 -20.45
CA ASP A 692 -25.87 -14.76 -20.82
C ASP A 692 -26.29 -13.60 -21.72
N ARG A 693 -27.59 -13.42 -21.99
CA ARG A 693 -28.10 -12.42 -22.94
C ARG A 693 -29.15 -11.49 -22.34
N ILE A 694 -29.19 -10.28 -22.86
CA ILE A 694 -30.24 -9.30 -22.59
C ILE A 694 -31.47 -9.67 -23.40
N ILE A 695 -32.59 -9.99 -22.75
CA ILE A 695 -33.84 -10.34 -23.43
C ILE A 695 -34.86 -9.21 -23.44
N ALA A 696 -34.72 -8.23 -22.54
CA ALA A 696 -35.56 -7.04 -22.52
C ALA A 696 -34.82 -5.85 -21.88
N LEU A 697 -35.16 -4.65 -22.34
CA LEU A 697 -34.63 -3.37 -21.88
C LEU A 697 -35.71 -2.31 -22.09
N GLY A 698 -35.97 -1.47 -21.09
CA GLY A 698 -37.01 -0.44 -21.17
C GLY A 698 -37.20 0.33 -19.87
N GLN A 699 -38.36 0.98 -19.70
CA GLN A 699 -38.72 1.63 -18.44
C GLN A 699 -38.92 0.58 -17.33
N SER A 700 -38.45 0.89 -16.12
CA SER A 700 -38.48 -0.04 -14.98
C SER A 700 -39.89 -0.54 -14.69
N SER A 701 -40.90 0.32 -14.79
CA SER A 701 -42.30 -0.06 -14.53
C SER A 701 -42.81 -1.11 -15.51
N ASP A 702 -42.40 -1.00 -16.78
CA ASP A 702 -42.86 -1.87 -17.86
C ASP A 702 -42.15 -3.22 -17.78
N ILE A 703 -40.84 -3.19 -17.52
CA ILE A 703 -40.03 -4.40 -17.30
C ILE A 703 -40.54 -5.21 -16.11
N ILE A 704 -40.79 -4.55 -14.96
CA ILE A 704 -41.33 -5.24 -13.78
C ILE A 704 -42.71 -5.80 -14.06
N ARG A 705 -43.61 -5.02 -14.68
CA ARG A 705 -44.96 -5.49 -15.00
C ARG A 705 -44.96 -6.71 -15.93
N GLN A 706 -44.07 -6.72 -16.92
CA GLN A 706 -44.04 -7.76 -17.94
C GLN A 706 -43.26 -9.01 -17.52
N PHE A 707 -42.14 -8.86 -16.81
CA PHE A 707 -41.20 -9.96 -16.59
C PHE A 707 -41.08 -10.42 -15.13
N ALA A 708 -41.54 -9.64 -14.14
CA ALA A 708 -41.46 -10.04 -12.73
C ALA A 708 -42.13 -11.40 -12.41
N PRO A 709 -43.31 -11.75 -12.98
CA PRO A 709 -43.97 -13.03 -12.69
C PRO A 709 -43.14 -14.27 -13.04
N ASP A 710 -42.25 -14.15 -14.03
CA ASP A 710 -41.44 -15.25 -14.55
C ASP A 710 -39.95 -15.13 -14.15
N SER A 711 -39.61 -14.22 -13.22
CA SER A 711 -38.22 -13.95 -12.84
C SER A 711 -37.81 -14.68 -11.57
N ASN A 712 -36.56 -15.16 -11.53
CA ASN A 712 -35.99 -15.83 -10.36
C ASN A 712 -35.32 -14.84 -9.41
N GLN A 713 -34.85 -13.71 -9.95
CA GLN A 713 -34.13 -12.70 -9.20
C GLN A 713 -34.51 -11.31 -9.69
N ILE A 714 -34.91 -10.43 -8.77
CA ILE A 714 -35.20 -9.03 -9.05
C ILE A 714 -34.30 -8.19 -8.14
N ILE A 715 -33.48 -7.33 -8.73
CA ILE A 715 -32.54 -6.45 -8.02
C ILE A 715 -32.95 -5.00 -8.30
N ASP A 716 -33.34 -4.29 -7.23
CA ASP A 716 -33.53 -2.85 -7.24
C ASP A 716 -32.17 -2.16 -7.11
N LEU A 717 -31.80 -1.38 -8.12
CA LEU A 717 -30.53 -0.65 -8.17
C LEU A 717 -30.62 0.77 -7.61
N GLN A 718 -31.78 1.22 -7.11
CA GLN A 718 -31.94 2.46 -6.33
C GLN A 718 -31.33 3.72 -6.99
N GLY A 719 -31.44 3.82 -8.31
CA GLY A 719 -30.91 4.93 -9.10
C GLY A 719 -29.42 4.83 -9.45
N LEU A 720 -28.75 3.70 -9.18
CA LEU A 720 -27.41 3.42 -9.69
C LEU A 720 -27.40 3.40 -11.22
N PHE A 721 -26.23 3.62 -11.80
CA PHE A 721 -26.05 3.72 -13.24
C PHE A 721 -25.70 2.35 -13.83
N ILE A 722 -26.26 2.00 -14.98
CA ILE A 722 -25.84 0.84 -15.77
C ILE A 722 -25.29 1.29 -17.12
N LEU A 723 -24.09 0.83 -17.45
CA LEU A 723 -23.44 1.02 -18.74
C LEU A 723 -23.05 -0.35 -19.35
N PRO A 724 -22.81 -0.44 -20.66
CA PRO A 724 -22.10 -1.58 -21.23
C PRO A 724 -20.75 -1.77 -20.55
N GLY A 725 -20.27 -3.01 -20.49
CA GLY A 725 -18.91 -3.31 -20.05
C GLY A 725 -17.88 -2.51 -20.83
N LEU A 726 -16.89 -1.93 -20.14
CA LEU A 726 -15.82 -1.20 -20.81
C LEU A 726 -14.86 -2.18 -21.48
N ILE A 727 -14.25 -1.73 -22.57
CA ILE A 727 -13.39 -2.56 -23.41
C ILE A 727 -12.00 -1.92 -23.50
N ASN A 728 -10.99 -2.66 -23.03
CA ASN A 728 -9.59 -2.27 -23.13
C ASN A 728 -8.96 -2.89 -24.37
N THR A 729 -8.78 -2.13 -25.44
CA THR A 729 -8.36 -2.68 -26.73
C THR A 729 -6.86 -2.86 -26.88
N HIS A 730 -6.07 -2.49 -25.88
CA HIS A 730 -4.63 -2.73 -25.91
C HIS A 730 -4.07 -2.71 -24.49
N VAL A 731 -3.60 -3.86 -24.03
CA VAL A 731 -2.96 -4.06 -22.73
C VAL A 731 -1.82 -5.07 -22.86
N HIS A 732 -0.85 -5.02 -21.94
CA HIS A 732 0.17 -6.05 -21.76
C HIS A 732 0.05 -6.72 -20.39
N THR A 733 -0.79 -7.74 -20.28
CA THR A 733 -1.08 -8.45 -19.03
C THR A 733 0.14 -9.15 -18.45
N SER A 734 1.10 -9.57 -19.29
CA SER A 734 2.37 -10.13 -18.81
C SER A 734 3.27 -9.09 -18.16
N GLN A 735 3.10 -7.79 -18.44
CA GLN A 735 3.98 -6.74 -17.92
C GLN A 735 3.53 -6.17 -16.57
N GLN A 736 2.44 -6.65 -15.98
CA GLN A 736 1.93 -6.10 -14.72
C GLN A 736 2.92 -6.20 -13.56
N LEU A 737 3.73 -7.27 -13.47
CA LEU A 737 4.77 -7.40 -12.44
C LEU A 737 5.98 -6.49 -12.66
N ALA A 738 6.09 -5.85 -13.83
CA ALA A 738 7.12 -4.87 -14.15
C ALA A 738 6.72 -3.42 -13.81
N ARG A 739 5.62 -3.21 -13.09
CA ARG A 739 5.20 -1.86 -12.65
C ARG A 739 6.34 -1.15 -11.91
N GLY A 740 6.67 0.07 -12.34
CA GLY A 740 7.72 0.89 -11.74
C GLY A 740 9.17 0.60 -12.16
N ILE A 741 9.43 -0.40 -13.02
CA ILE A 741 10.83 -0.81 -13.31
C ILE A 741 11.48 0.00 -14.44
N ALA A 742 10.69 0.71 -15.24
CA ALA A 742 11.12 1.38 -16.46
C ALA A 742 10.65 2.85 -16.54
N ASP A 743 10.38 3.47 -15.39
CA ASP A 743 10.00 4.88 -15.32
C ASP A 743 11.23 5.81 -15.49
N ASP A 744 11.01 6.97 -16.09
CA ASP A 744 11.99 8.06 -16.34
C ASP A 744 13.30 7.65 -17.02
N VAL A 745 13.19 6.82 -18.08
CA VAL A 745 14.31 6.46 -18.95
C VAL A 745 13.95 6.70 -20.41
N ASP A 746 14.95 6.88 -21.27
CA ASP A 746 14.73 6.95 -22.73
C ASP A 746 14.25 5.58 -23.28
N LEU A 747 13.62 5.59 -24.46
CA LEU A 747 13.03 4.40 -25.06
C LEU A 747 14.04 3.26 -25.29
N LEU A 748 15.29 3.56 -25.65
CA LEU A 748 16.31 2.53 -25.87
C LEU A 748 16.69 1.87 -24.54
N THR A 749 16.86 2.66 -23.49
CA THR A 749 17.05 2.13 -22.13
C THR A 749 15.83 1.33 -21.66
N TRP A 750 14.62 1.82 -21.93
CA TRP A 750 13.36 1.14 -21.60
C TRP A 750 13.30 -0.25 -22.24
N LEU A 751 13.53 -0.36 -23.55
CA LEU A 751 13.48 -1.64 -24.28
C LEU A 751 14.63 -2.57 -23.89
N HIS A 752 15.87 -2.15 -24.16
CA HIS A 752 17.03 -3.05 -24.12
C HIS A 752 17.50 -3.38 -22.70
N ARG A 753 17.33 -2.46 -21.74
CA ARG A 753 17.84 -2.65 -20.36
C ARG A 753 16.76 -3.02 -19.35
N ARG A 754 15.48 -2.78 -19.64
CA ARG A 754 14.37 -3.07 -18.71
C ARG A 754 13.43 -4.13 -19.26
N ILE A 755 12.74 -3.86 -20.35
CA ILE A 755 11.57 -4.66 -20.75
C ILE A 755 11.96 -5.96 -21.44
N TRP A 756 12.89 -5.96 -22.39
CA TRP A 756 13.30 -7.22 -23.03
C TRP A 756 13.95 -8.21 -22.05
N PRO A 757 14.87 -7.80 -21.17
CA PRO A 757 15.39 -8.69 -20.13
C PRO A 757 14.29 -9.22 -19.21
N TYR A 758 13.34 -8.37 -18.82
CA TYR A 758 12.20 -8.78 -17.99
C TYR A 758 11.34 -9.83 -18.69
N GLU A 759 10.83 -9.53 -19.88
CA GLU A 759 9.90 -10.39 -20.63
C GLU A 759 10.55 -11.73 -21.01
N SER A 760 11.83 -11.71 -21.43
CA SER A 760 12.56 -12.93 -21.78
C SER A 760 12.88 -13.83 -20.59
N SER A 761 12.81 -13.29 -19.37
CA SER A 761 13.06 -14.02 -18.11
C SER A 761 11.78 -14.53 -17.44
N MET A 762 10.60 -14.25 -18.02
CA MET A 762 9.32 -14.72 -17.50
C MET A 762 9.11 -16.20 -17.80
N THR A 763 8.51 -16.91 -16.85
CA THR A 763 7.96 -18.25 -17.03
C THR A 763 6.45 -18.18 -17.31
N GLU A 764 5.85 -19.32 -17.68
CA GLU A 764 4.39 -19.40 -17.86
C GLU A 764 3.64 -19.09 -16.56
N GLU A 765 4.16 -19.50 -15.41
CA GLU A 765 3.57 -19.19 -14.10
C GLU A 765 3.65 -17.70 -13.78
N ASP A 766 4.77 -17.04 -14.08
CA ASP A 766 4.86 -15.57 -13.90
C ASP A 766 3.84 -14.85 -14.79
N SER A 767 3.64 -15.32 -16.03
CA SER A 767 2.65 -14.76 -16.94
C SER A 767 1.21 -14.96 -16.43
N TYR A 768 0.92 -16.13 -15.88
CA TYR A 768 -0.36 -16.43 -15.23
C TYR A 768 -0.62 -15.48 -14.05
N ILE A 769 0.34 -15.33 -13.14
CA ILE A 769 0.22 -14.44 -11.96
C ILE A 769 0.12 -12.97 -12.38
N SER A 770 0.94 -12.54 -13.33
CA SER A 770 0.91 -11.17 -13.90
C SER A 770 -0.45 -10.86 -14.50
N THR A 771 -1.02 -11.81 -15.26
CA THR A 771 -2.34 -11.67 -15.87
C THR A 771 -3.46 -11.65 -14.84
N LEU A 772 -3.37 -12.43 -13.76
CA LEU A 772 -4.33 -12.36 -12.66
C LEU A 772 -4.32 -10.99 -11.98
N LEU A 773 -3.15 -10.47 -11.64
CA LEU A 773 -3.03 -9.15 -11.02
C LEU A 773 -3.52 -8.02 -11.96
N CYS A 774 -3.21 -8.11 -13.26
CA CYS A 774 -3.70 -7.16 -14.26
C CYS A 774 -5.23 -7.22 -14.35
N GLY A 775 -5.80 -8.42 -14.45
CA GLY A 775 -7.23 -8.65 -14.55
C GLY A 775 -8.02 -8.14 -13.34
N ILE A 776 -7.47 -8.22 -12.12
CA ILE A 776 -8.08 -7.63 -10.92
C ILE A 776 -8.27 -6.12 -11.10
N GLU A 777 -7.24 -5.40 -11.56
CA GLU A 777 -7.30 -3.96 -11.78
C GLU A 777 -8.25 -3.59 -12.94
N LEU A 778 -8.23 -4.38 -14.02
CA LEU A 778 -9.17 -4.23 -15.14
C LEU A 778 -10.63 -4.35 -14.66
N ILE A 779 -10.95 -5.37 -13.85
CA ILE A 779 -12.30 -5.58 -13.30
C ILE A 779 -12.71 -4.38 -12.43
N HIS A 780 -11.86 -3.92 -11.51
CA HIS A 780 -12.15 -2.73 -10.69
C HIS A 780 -12.37 -1.47 -11.53
N SER A 781 -11.74 -1.36 -12.70
CA SER A 781 -11.97 -0.25 -13.64
C SER A 781 -13.21 -0.40 -14.52
N GLY A 782 -13.97 -1.50 -14.40
CA GLY A 782 -15.19 -1.74 -15.16
C GLY A 782 -14.98 -2.45 -16.51
N VAL A 783 -13.81 -3.03 -16.75
CA VAL A 783 -13.51 -3.76 -17.98
C VAL A 783 -14.13 -5.15 -17.93
N THR A 784 -14.89 -5.52 -18.96
CA THR A 784 -15.37 -6.90 -19.16
C THR A 784 -14.58 -7.62 -20.25
N CYS A 785 -13.96 -6.86 -21.17
CA CYS A 785 -13.27 -7.37 -22.34
C CYS A 785 -11.95 -6.64 -22.57
N PHE A 786 -10.88 -7.38 -22.86
CA PHE A 786 -9.60 -6.77 -23.25
C PHE A 786 -8.94 -7.43 -24.46
N ALA A 787 -8.00 -6.73 -25.11
CA ALA A 787 -7.12 -7.28 -26.13
C ALA A 787 -5.67 -7.17 -25.69
N GLU A 788 -5.04 -8.33 -25.50
CA GLU A 788 -3.63 -8.47 -25.15
C GLU A 788 -2.75 -8.32 -26.39
N ALA A 789 -1.70 -7.52 -26.27
CA ALA A 789 -0.80 -7.16 -27.36
C ALA A 789 0.47 -8.02 -27.48
N GLY A 790 0.68 -8.95 -26.54
CA GLY A 790 1.47 -10.15 -26.79
C GLY A 790 2.58 -10.39 -25.77
N GLY A 791 2.30 -11.21 -24.75
CA GLY A 791 3.35 -11.89 -23.99
C GLY A 791 3.72 -13.26 -24.59
N GLN A 792 4.81 -13.86 -24.11
CA GLN A 792 5.32 -15.12 -24.67
C GLN A 792 4.49 -16.36 -24.27
N HIS A 793 3.82 -16.31 -23.11
CA HIS A 793 3.18 -17.46 -22.46
C HIS A 793 1.64 -17.36 -22.47
N VAL A 794 1.04 -17.48 -23.66
CA VAL A 794 -0.41 -17.33 -23.89
C VAL A 794 -1.25 -18.37 -23.13
N SER A 795 -0.72 -19.59 -22.90
CA SER A 795 -1.45 -20.61 -22.12
C SER A 795 -1.69 -20.19 -20.67
N GLY A 796 -0.68 -19.54 -20.04
CA GLY A 796 -0.83 -18.97 -18.70
C GLY A 796 -1.84 -17.83 -18.67
N MET A 797 -1.84 -16.96 -19.69
CA MET A 797 -2.85 -15.89 -19.81
C MET A 797 -4.26 -16.43 -19.95
N ALA A 798 -4.47 -17.43 -20.82
CA ALA A 798 -5.77 -18.04 -21.06
C ALA A 798 -6.35 -18.64 -19.76
N LYS A 799 -5.51 -19.35 -18.99
CA LYS A 799 -5.88 -19.89 -17.66
C LYS A 799 -6.31 -18.79 -16.69
N ALA A 800 -5.59 -17.66 -16.65
CA ALA A 800 -5.94 -16.53 -15.80
C ALA A 800 -7.27 -15.88 -16.21
N VAL A 801 -7.49 -15.67 -17.51
CA VAL A 801 -8.74 -15.11 -18.05
C VAL A 801 -9.96 -16.00 -17.78
N GLU A 802 -9.79 -17.31 -17.92
CA GLU A 802 -10.84 -18.27 -17.59
C GLU A 802 -11.28 -18.13 -16.13
N LEU A 803 -10.31 -18.12 -15.21
CA LEU A 803 -10.51 -17.99 -13.77
C LEU A 803 -11.17 -16.65 -13.40
N LEU A 804 -10.66 -15.54 -13.92
CA LEU A 804 -11.19 -14.19 -13.65
C LEU A 804 -12.61 -13.95 -14.16
N GLY A 805 -13.09 -14.76 -15.11
CA GLY A 805 -14.39 -14.55 -15.75
C GLY A 805 -14.41 -13.46 -16.83
N LEU A 806 -13.24 -12.91 -17.21
CA LEU A 806 -13.12 -11.88 -18.24
C LEU A 806 -13.24 -12.43 -19.67
N ARG A 807 -13.49 -11.54 -20.62
CA ARG A 807 -13.43 -11.81 -22.04
C ARG A 807 -12.10 -11.26 -22.59
N ALA A 808 -11.42 -12.01 -23.47
CA ALA A 808 -10.11 -11.59 -23.96
C ALA A 808 -9.81 -12.02 -25.40
N CYS A 809 -9.20 -11.12 -26.16
CA CYS A 809 -8.45 -11.45 -27.38
C CYS A 809 -6.97 -11.57 -26.99
N LEU A 810 -6.42 -12.78 -27.02
CA LEU A 810 -5.05 -13.06 -26.60
C LEU A 810 -4.14 -13.28 -27.81
N THR A 811 -2.94 -12.71 -27.76
CA THR A 811 -1.93 -12.86 -28.82
C THR A 811 -0.60 -13.32 -28.25
N GLN A 812 0.23 -13.95 -29.08
CA GLN A 812 1.64 -14.12 -28.80
C GLN A 812 2.43 -13.05 -29.56
N SER A 813 3.32 -12.31 -28.88
CA SER A 813 4.22 -11.37 -29.56
C SER A 813 5.33 -12.15 -30.28
N ILE A 814 5.20 -12.33 -31.59
CA ILE A 814 6.20 -12.97 -32.45
C ILE A 814 7.07 -11.96 -33.19
N MET A 815 8.31 -12.37 -33.47
CA MET A 815 9.39 -11.61 -34.10
C MET A 815 10.30 -12.62 -34.81
N ASP A 816 10.80 -12.32 -36.01
CA ASP A 816 11.74 -13.18 -36.76
C ASP A 816 12.97 -12.43 -37.30
N SER A 817 13.09 -11.14 -36.96
CA SER A 817 14.25 -10.30 -37.28
C SER A 817 14.42 -9.18 -36.25
N GLY A 818 15.59 -8.55 -36.22
CA GLY A 818 15.84 -7.34 -35.43
C GLY A 818 17.12 -7.40 -34.61
N ASP A 819 17.75 -6.24 -34.45
CA ASP A 819 19.02 -6.10 -33.75
C ASP A 819 18.83 -6.05 -32.23
N GLY A 820 19.75 -6.68 -31.50
CA GLY A 820 19.80 -6.62 -30.03
C GLY A 820 18.70 -7.42 -29.31
N LEU A 821 17.97 -8.28 -30.02
CA LEU A 821 16.96 -9.16 -29.41
C LEU A 821 17.60 -10.19 -28.46
N PRO A 822 16.93 -10.55 -27.35
CA PRO A 822 17.30 -11.70 -26.54
C PRO A 822 17.49 -12.97 -27.39
N LEU A 823 18.50 -13.77 -27.05
CA LEU A 823 18.88 -14.95 -27.84
C LEU A 823 17.74 -15.96 -28.04
N SER A 824 16.85 -16.10 -27.04
CA SER A 824 15.67 -16.98 -27.12
C SER A 824 14.62 -16.52 -28.13
N TRP A 825 14.65 -15.25 -28.54
CA TRP A 825 13.75 -14.69 -29.55
C TRP A 825 14.44 -14.57 -30.90
N ALA A 826 15.71 -14.16 -30.91
CA ALA A 826 16.49 -13.94 -32.13
C ALA A 826 16.69 -15.20 -33.00
N THR A 827 16.53 -16.40 -32.42
CA THR A 827 16.71 -17.68 -33.14
C THR A 827 15.43 -18.22 -33.77
N ARG A 828 14.26 -17.60 -33.54
CA ARG A 828 12.99 -18.09 -34.06
C ARG A 828 12.83 -17.76 -35.54
N THR A 829 12.46 -18.77 -36.31
CA THR A 829 12.14 -18.62 -37.74
C THR A 829 10.70 -18.19 -37.96
N THR A 830 10.41 -17.57 -39.11
CA THR A 830 9.05 -17.24 -39.55
C THR A 830 8.09 -18.42 -39.41
N ASP A 831 8.52 -19.63 -39.83
CA ASP A 831 7.66 -20.82 -39.84
C ASP A 831 7.33 -21.28 -38.41
N GLU A 832 8.29 -21.24 -37.48
CA GLU A 832 8.06 -21.54 -36.07
C GLU A 832 7.15 -20.51 -35.39
N CYS A 833 7.27 -19.23 -35.76
CA CYS A 833 6.39 -18.17 -35.27
C CYS A 833 4.94 -18.41 -35.69
N ILE A 834 4.69 -18.65 -36.98
CA ILE A 834 3.35 -18.92 -37.51
C ILE A 834 2.76 -20.21 -36.93
N GLN A 835 3.56 -21.28 -36.89
CA GLN A 835 3.11 -22.57 -36.36
C GLN A 835 2.70 -22.46 -34.89
N SER A 836 3.48 -21.74 -34.07
CA SER A 836 3.15 -21.54 -32.66
C SER A 836 1.82 -20.80 -32.46
N GLN A 837 1.54 -19.76 -33.26
CA GLN A 837 0.26 -19.08 -33.17
C GLN A 837 -0.92 -19.96 -33.63
N LYS A 838 -0.73 -20.79 -34.68
CA LYS A 838 -1.74 -21.79 -35.11
C LYS A 838 -2.04 -22.81 -34.00
N GLU A 839 -1.03 -23.26 -33.27
CA GLU A 839 -1.19 -24.19 -32.15
C GLU A 839 -1.93 -23.56 -30.97
N LEU A 840 -1.58 -22.32 -30.60
CA LEU A 840 -2.28 -21.57 -29.58
C LEU A 840 -3.75 -21.35 -29.97
N HIS A 841 -4.00 -20.98 -31.22
CA HIS A 841 -5.36 -20.84 -31.75
C HIS A 841 -6.14 -22.14 -31.61
N LYS A 842 -5.59 -23.26 -32.07
CA LYS A 842 -6.23 -24.58 -31.94
C LYS A 842 -6.51 -24.96 -30.48
N LYS A 843 -5.63 -24.60 -29.55
CA LYS A 843 -5.73 -25.00 -28.14
C LYS A 843 -6.73 -24.16 -27.36
N HIS A 844 -6.79 -22.85 -27.60
CA HIS A 844 -7.44 -21.88 -26.70
C HIS A 844 -8.51 -21.02 -27.37
N HIS A 845 -8.64 -21.01 -28.69
CA HIS A 845 -9.66 -20.18 -29.35
C HIS A 845 -11.06 -20.71 -29.07
N ASN A 846 -12.00 -19.81 -28.72
CA ASN A 846 -13.38 -20.10 -28.32
C ASN A 846 -13.52 -21.01 -27.08
N THR A 847 -12.53 -21.05 -26.20
CA THR A 847 -12.65 -21.69 -24.87
C THR A 847 -13.32 -20.75 -23.86
N ALA A 848 -13.51 -21.23 -22.62
CA ALA A 848 -14.18 -20.49 -21.53
C ALA A 848 -15.55 -19.93 -21.97
N ASP A 849 -16.40 -20.79 -22.53
CA ASP A 849 -17.73 -20.43 -23.09
C ASP A 849 -17.68 -19.37 -24.19
N GLY A 850 -16.61 -19.38 -24.99
CA GLY A 850 -16.38 -18.42 -26.08
C GLY A 850 -15.92 -17.04 -25.60
N ARG A 851 -15.44 -16.92 -24.35
CA ARG A 851 -14.85 -15.68 -23.81
C ARG A 851 -13.41 -15.45 -24.29
N ILE A 852 -12.66 -16.50 -24.60
CA ILE A 852 -11.26 -16.40 -25.03
C ILE A 852 -11.19 -16.57 -26.55
N ARG A 853 -10.60 -15.59 -27.24
CA ARG A 853 -10.26 -15.67 -28.66
C ARG A 853 -8.76 -15.52 -28.82
N ILE A 854 -8.15 -16.39 -29.60
CA ILE A 854 -6.75 -16.22 -29.99
C ILE A 854 -6.67 -15.43 -31.27
N TRP A 855 -5.96 -14.31 -31.22
CA TRP A 855 -5.58 -13.46 -32.35
C TRP A 855 -4.12 -13.69 -32.69
N LEU A 856 -3.70 -13.22 -33.86
CA LEU A 856 -2.29 -13.27 -34.24
C LEU A 856 -1.59 -11.98 -33.83
N GLY A 857 -0.58 -12.08 -32.98
CA GLY A 857 0.25 -10.94 -32.58
C GLY A 857 1.42 -10.76 -33.53
N ILE A 858 1.86 -9.53 -33.73
CA ILE A 858 3.17 -9.19 -34.28
C ILE A 858 3.68 -8.04 -33.43
N ARG A 859 4.95 -8.08 -32.96
CA ARG A 859 5.46 -7.02 -32.09
C ARG A 859 5.36 -5.65 -32.79
N GLN A 860 6.15 -5.47 -33.83
CA GLN A 860 6.28 -4.23 -34.60
C GLN A 860 7.06 -4.50 -35.89
N ILE A 861 6.97 -3.60 -36.86
CA ILE A 861 7.55 -3.79 -38.19
C ILE A 861 9.08 -3.90 -38.19
N MET A 862 9.75 -3.20 -37.27
CA MET A 862 11.22 -3.25 -37.12
C MET A 862 11.73 -4.65 -36.73
N ASN A 863 10.85 -5.50 -36.20
CA ASN A 863 11.19 -6.85 -35.77
C ASN A 863 10.50 -7.95 -36.58
N SER A 864 10.12 -7.65 -37.82
CA SER A 864 9.39 -8.59 -38.67
C SER A 864 9.84 -8.49 -40.10
N THR A 865 10.16 -9.63 -40.71
CA THR A 865 10.36 -9.73 -42.15
C THR A 865 9.03 -9.55 -42.89
N ASP A 866 9.07 -9.18 -44.18
CA ASP A 866 7.85 -9.12 -45.01
C ASP A 866 7.17 -10.48 -45.09
N ARG A 867 7.96 -11.55 -45.08
CA ARG A 867 7.46 -12.92 -45.07
C ARG A 867 6.62 -13.18 -43.82
N LEU A 868 7.06 -12.72 -42.64
CA LEU A 868 6.29 -12.87 -41.41
C LEU A 868 4.99 -12.06 -41.42
N LEU A 869 5.04 -10.82 -41.89
CA LEU A 869 3.85 -9.97 -42.03
C LEU A 869 2.83 -10.63 -42.96
N LEU A 870 3.23 -11.01 -44.18
CA LEU A 870 2.34 -11.62 -45.16
C LEU A 870 1.81 -12.99 -44.70
N ALA A 871 2.66 -13.84 -44.12
CA ALA A 871 2.24 -15.13 -43.60
C ALA A 871 1.26 -15.00 -42.42
N THR A 872 1.44 -13.98 -41.57
CA THR A 872 0.50 -13.68 -40.47
C THR A 872 -0.84 -13.20 -41.02
N ARG A 873 -0.85 -12.28 -42.00
CA ARG A 873 -2.07 -11.83 -42.67
C ARG A 873 -2.83 -13.00 -43.28
N ASP A 874 -2.15 -13.84 -44.05
CA ASP A 874 -2.77 -14.96 -44.75
C ASP A 874 -3.29 -16.01 -43.75
N THR A 875 -2.55 -16.26 -42.66
CA THR A 875 -2.99 -17.14 -41.59
C THR A 875 -4.17 -16.58 -40.81
N ALA A 876 -4.21 -15.27 -40.52
CA ALA A 876 -5.35 -14.65 -39.84
C ALA A 876 -6.62 -14.75 -40.68
N LYS A 877 -6.49 -14.62 -42.00
CA LYS A 877 -7.57 -14.83 -42.95
C LYS A 877 -8.02 -16.30 -43.00
N GLU A 878 -7.08 -17.25 -43.02
CA GLU A 878 -7.37 -18.70 -42.95
C GLU A 878 -8.15 -19.09 -41.68
N LEU A 879 -7.77 -18.50 -40.55
CA LEU A 879 -8.35 -18.80 -39.23
C LEU A 879 -9.55 -17.92 -38.86
N GLU A 880 -9.92 -16.95 -39.71
CA GLU A 880 -10.97 -15.96 -39.45
C GLU A 880 -10.80 -15.22 -38.10
N THR A 881 -9.56 -14.83 -37.78
CA THR A 881 -9.20 -14.16 -36.52
C THR A 881 -8.57 -12.78 -36.75
N GLY A 882 -8.43 -12.00 -35.68
CA GLY A 882 -7.82 -10.66 -35.74
C GLY A 882 -6.30 -10.68 -35.68
N ILE A 883 -5.70 -9.53 -36.02
CA ILE A 883 -4.27 -9.25 -35.90
C ILE A 883 -4.10 -8.07 -34.94
N HIS A 884 -3.15 -8.18 -34.01
CA HIS A 884 -2.77 -7.08 -33.12
C HIS A 884 -1.29 -6.74 -33.34
N MET A 885 -0.99 -5.47 -33.62
CA MET A 885 0.37 -5.03 -33.92
C MET A 885 0.59 -3.56 -33.54
N HIS A 886 1.79 -3.21 -33.06
CA HIS A 886 2.21 -1.81 -32.90
C HIS A 886 2.55 -1.24 -34.28
N VAL A 887 1.97 -0.08 -34.61
CA VAL A 887 2.09 0.54 -35.93
C VAL A 887 2.34 2.03 -35.78
N ALA A 888 3.43 2.53 -36.37
CA ALA A 888 3.80 3.95 -36.38
C ALA A 888 3.81 4.57 -34.97
N GLU A 889 4.42 3.85 -34.02
CA GLU A 889 4.43 4.20 -32.60
C GLU A 889 5.41 5.33 -32.30
N ILE A 890 6.55 5.37 -32.99
CA ILE A 890 7.64 6.34 -32.81
C ILE A 890 8.18 6.85 -34.16
N PRO A 891 8.80 8.05 -34.23
CA PRO A 891 9.33 8.58 -35.49
C PRO A 891 10.40 7.67 -36.10
N PHE A 892 11.26 7.10 -35.24
CA PHE A 892 12.35 6.21 -35.64
C PHE A 892 11.85 4.99 -36.42
N GLU A 893 10.65 4.48 -36.12
CA GLU A 893 10.05 3.36 -36.82
C GLU A 893 9.78 3.73 -38.29
N ASN A 894 9.20 4.90 -38.54
CA ASN A 894 8.94 5.40 -39.89
C ASN A 894 10.26 5.61 -40.66
N ASP A 895 11.26 6.23 -40.02
CA ASP A 895 12.57 6.45 -40.63
C ASP A 895 13.26 5.11 -41.00
N HIS A 896 13.18 4.12 -40.11
CA HIS A 896 13.72 2.78 -40.33
C HIS A 896 13.06 2.10 -41.53
N VAL A 897 11.73 2.17 -41.63
CA VAL A 897 10.98 1.59 -42.76
C VAL A 897 11.34 2.28 -44.07
N MET A 898 11.39 3.61 -44.09
CA MET A 898 11.77 4.37 -45.30
C MET A 898 13.18 3.98 -45.79
N GLN A 899 14.12 3.76 -44.87
CA GLN A 899 15.50 3.39 -45.20
C GLN A 899 15.66 1.92 -45.62
N THR A 900 14.93 1.00 -45.00
CA THR A 900 15.15 -0.45 -45.18
C THR A 900 14.19 -1.11 -46.16
N ARG A 901 13.07 -0.47 -46.51
CA ARG A 901 11.98 -1.07 -47.29
C ARG A 901 11.61 -0.32 -48.57
N GLU A 902 12.44 0.63 -49.00
CA GLU A 902 12.20 1.45 -50.21
C GLU A 902 10.77 2.04 -50.22
N SER A 903 10.39 2.64 -49.08
CA SER A 903 9.10 3.31 -48.92
C SER A 903 9.32 4.82 -48.95
N ASP A 904 8.55 5.53 -49.79
CA ASP A 904 8.60 7.00 -49.87
C ASP A 904 7.87 7.68 -48.69
N LEU A 905 7.16 6.91 -47.87
CA LEU A 905 6.38 7.33 -46.71
C LEU A 905 6.64 6.37 -45.52
N GLY A 906 5.99 6.62 -44.38
CA GLY A 906 6.17 5.87 -43.13
C GLY A 906 5.62 4.44 -43.14
N THR A 907 5.55 3.85 -41.94
CA THR A 907 5.14 2.46 -41.71
C THR A 907 3.81 2.13 -42.36
N VAL A 908 2.79 2.98 -42.17
CA VAL A 908 1.43 2.68 -42.63
C VAL A 908 1.38 2.59 -44.15
N ALA A 909 2.05 3.51 -44.84
CA ALA A 909 2.12 3.48 -46.30
C ALA A 909 2.84 2.23 -46.81
N TYR A 910 3.88 1.77 -46.13
CA TYR A 910 4.54 0.52 -46.49
C TYR A 910 3.64 -0.71 -46.25
N LEU A 911 2.93 -0.76 -45.12
CA LEU A 911 1.97 -1.82 -44.84
C LEU A 911 0.83 -1.85 -45.86
N GLU A 912 0.43 -0.70 -46.40
CA GLU A 912 -0.51 -0.60 -47.53
C GLU A 912 0.10 -1.18 -48.81
N LYS A 913 1.34 -0.79 -49.17
CA LYS A 913 2.07 -1.26 -50.35
C LYS A 913 2.15 -2.80 -50.43
N ILE A 914 2.33 -3.48 -49.30
CA ILE A 914 2.39 -4.95 -49.23
C ILE A 914 1.02 -5.62 -49.01
N ASN A 915 -0.06 -4.84 -48.97
CA ASN A 915 -1.43 -5.28 -48.70
C ASN A 915 -1.59 -5.96 -47.33
N PHE A 916 -0.93 -5.45 -46.29
CA PHE A 916 -1.06 -5.93 -44.93
C PHE A 916 -2.19 -5.22 -44.16
N LEU A 917 -2.49 -3.96 -44.49
CA LEU A 917 -3.61 -3.25 -43.87
C LEU A 917 -4.95 -3.90 -44.24
N THR A 918 -5.64 -4.47 -43.26
CA THR A 918 -6.93 -5.15 -43.44
C THR A 918 -7.89 -4.79 -42.32
N SER A 919 -9.18 -5.04 -42.55
CA SER A 919 -10.22 -4.71 -41.58
C SER A 919 -10.17 -5.54 -40.29
N ASN A 920 -9.38 -6.61 -40.21
CA ASN A 920 -9.15 -7.37 -38.98
C ASN A 920 -7.85 -6.99 -38.25
N LEU A 921 -7.15 -5.93 -38.69
CA LEU A 921 -5.99 -5.37 -38.01
C LEU A 921 -6.40 -4.35 -36.94
N LEU A 922 -5.90 -4.56 -35.73
CA LEU A 922 -5.88 -3.59 -34.65
C LEU A 922 -4.47 -3.02 -34.51
N ALA A 923 -4.31 -1.78 -34.97
CA ALA A 923 -3.09 -1.01 -34.88
C ALA A 923 -3.02 -0.32 -33.51
N ALA A 924 -2.06 -0.71 -32.69
CA ALA A 924 -1.82 -0.06 -31.40
C ALA A 924 -1.07 1.28 -31.62
N HIS A 925 -1.44 2.27 -30.81
CA HIS A 925 -0.84 3.61 -30.75
C HIS A 925 -1.11 4.50 -31.98
N SER A 926 -0.50 4.18 -33.14
CA SER A 926 -0.58 4.98 -34.38
C SER A 926 -0.34 6.48 -34.15
N VAL A 927 0.72 6.79 -33.40
CA VAL A 927 1.03 8.16 -32.95
C VAL A 927 1.61 8.99 -34.07
N TRP A 928 2.49 8.42 -34.89
CA TRP A 928 3.24 9.13 -35.93
C TRP A 928 2.74 8.78 -37.32
N VAL A 929 1.51 9.20 -37.61
CA VAL A 929 0.90 9.05 -38.94
C VAL A 929 0.63 10.40 -39.57
N ASN A 930 0.79 10.48 -40.89
CA ASN A 930 0.42 11.67 -41.67
C ASN A 930 -0.98 11.54 -42.30
N GLU A 931 -1.47 12.63 -42.93
CA GLU A 931 -2.81 12.68 -43.53
C GLU A 931 -3.05 11.60 -44.60
N LYS A 932 -2.04 11.27 -45.43
CA LYS A 932 -2.16 10.19 -46.43
C LYS A 932 -2.29 8.83 -45.76
N GLU A 933 -1.51 8.60 -44.71
CA GLU A 933 -1.54 7.35 -43.93
C GLU A 933 -2.86 7.17 -43.18
N ILE A 934 -3.44 8.25 -42.64
CA ILE A 934 -4.81 8.24 -42.11
C ILE A 934 -5.80 7.82 -43.22
N GLY A 935 -5.62 8.33 -44.44
CA GLY A 935 -6.38 7.89 -45.61
C GLY A 935 -6.30 6.38 -45.86
N PHE A 936 -5.10 5.78 -45.78
CA PHE A 936 -4.89 4.34 -45.95
C PHE A 936 -5.54 3.51 -44.82
N LEU A 937 -5.40 3.93 -43.56
CA LEU A 937 -6.05 3.27 -42.43
C LEU A 937 -7.57 3.28 -42.58
N SER A 938 -8.14 4.40 -43.04
CA SER A 938 -9.57 4.54 -43.31
C SER A 938 -10.04 3.65 -44.45
N SER A 939 -9.37 3.69 -45.61
CA SER A 939 -9.75 2.90 -46.79
C SER A 939 -9.68 1.39 -46.56
N CYS A 940 -8.76 0.95 -45.72
CA CYS A 940 -8.59 -0.46 -45.36
C CYS A 940 -9.40 -0.87 -44.12
N GLU A 941 -10.19 0.04 -43.56
CA GLU A 941 -11.01 -0.15 -42.35
C GLU A 941 -10.22 -0.67 -41.13
N VAL A 942 -8.96 -0.27 -41.01
CA VAL A 942 -8.10 -0.63 -39.87
C VAL A 942 -8.68 -0.01 -38.60
N LYS A 943 -8.53 -0.71 -37.47
CA LYS A 943 -8.93 -0.18 -36.15
C LYS A 943 -7.70 0.29 -35.40
N VAL A 944 -7.85 1.36 -34.63
CA VAL A 944 -6.76 1.99 -33.88
C VAL A 944 -7.06 1.96 -32.39
N SER A 945 -6.12 1.44 -31.60
CA SER A 945 -6.18 1.53 -30.13
C SER A 945 -5.34 2.72 -29.66
N HIS A 946 -5.99 3.77 -29.19
CA HIS A 946 -5.33 4.93 -28.61
C HIS A 946 -4.99 4.65 -27.13
N CYS A 947 -3.71 4.79 -26.77
CA CYS A 947 -3.21 4.60 -25.41
C CYS A 947 -2.66 5.93 -24.84
N PRO A 948 -3.54 6.87 -24.42
CA PRO A 948 -3.15 8.24 -24.08
C PRO A 948 -2.04 8.37 -23.03
N ALA A 949 -2.12 7.65 -21.91
CA ALA A 949 -1.13 7.76 -20.84
C ALA A 949 0.28 7.30 -21.27
N ALA A 950 0.37 6.12 -21.91
CA ALA A 950 1.62 5.60 -22.45
C ALA A 950 2.18 6.49 -23.57
N ALA A 951 1.30 6.99 -24.45
CA ALA A 951 1.69 7.88 -25.52
C ALA A 951 2.34 9.17 -25.00
N MET A 952 1.71 9.82 -24.01
CA MET A 952 2.30 11.01 -23.39
C MET A 952 3.62 10.74 -22.68
N ARG A 953 3.82 9.54 -22.14
CA ARG A 953 5.03 9.21 -21.40
C ARG A 953 6.25 9.13 -22.33
N MET A 954 6.12 8.45 -23.47
CA MET A 954 7.29 8.10 -24.29
C MET A 954 7.15 8.25 -25.81
N LEU A 955 5.94 8.42 -26.35
CA LEU A 955 5.70 8.22 -27.79
C LEU A 955 5.34 9.52 -28.51
N GLY A 956 4.44 10.32 -27.96
CA GLY A 956 3.95 11.57 -28.56
C GLY A 956 2.43 11.74 -28.52
N PHE A 957 1.89 12.52 -29.46
CA PHE A 957 0.47 12.90 -29.50
C PHE A 957 -0.21 12.42 -30.79
N ALA A 958 -0.99 11.34 -30.70
CA ALA A 958 -1.69 10.77 -31.85
C ALA A 958 -2.77 11.72 -32.43
N PRO A 959 -2.97 11.76 -33.76
CA PRO A 959 -3.97 12.61 -34.42
C PRO A 959 -5.39 11.99 -34.37
N ILE A 960 -5.91 11.76 -33.15
CA ILE A 960 -7.16 11.00 -32.97
C ILE A 960 -8.37 11.73 -33.53
N LYS A 961 -8.42 13.06 -33.45
CA LYS A 961 -9.51 13.82 -34.04
C LYS A 961 -9.59 13.60 -35.55
N GLU A 962 -8.46 13.68 -36.22
CA GLU A 962 -8.33 13.50 -37.66
C GLU A 962 -8.70 12.07 -38.07
N MET A 963 -8.30 11.07 -37.28
CA MET A 963 -8.71 9.67 -37.50
C MET A 963 -10.22 9.48 -37.37
N LEU A 964 -10.85 10.06 -36.34
CA LEU A 964 -12.30 9.99 -36.15
C LEU A 964 -13.05 10.71 -37.27
N ASP A 965 -12.59 11.89 -37.69
CA ASP A 965 -13.16 12.65 -38.81
C ASP A 965 -13.04 11.87 -40.14
N ALA A 966 -11.99 11.03 -40.27
CA ALA A 966 -11.80 10.10 -41.38
C ALA A 966 -12.57 8.76 -41.23
N ASN A 967 -13.50 8.66 -40.28
CA ASN A 967 -14.30 7.46 -39.98
C ASN A 967 -13.49 6.21 -39.56
N ILE A 968 -12.27 6.38 -39.06
CA ILE A 968 -11.49 5.28 -38.49
C ILE A 968 -12.12 4.86 -37.16
N CYS A 969 -12.20 3.55 -36.92
CA CYS A 969 -12.64 3.01 -35.64
C CYS A 969 -11.52 3.17 -34.61
N VAL A 970 -11.58 4.23 -33.81
CA VAL A 970 -10.66 4.45 -32.70
C VAL A 970 -11.28 3.99 -31.38
N SER A 971 -10.51 3.23 -30.60
CA SER A 971 -10.83 2.75 -29.26
C SER A 971 -9.75 3.12 -28.23
N LEU A 972 -9.90 2.71 -26.97
CA LEU A 972 -8.96 3.03 -25.88
C LEU A 972 -8.23 1.79 -25.38
N GLY A 973 -6.94 1.95 -25.09
CA GLY A 973 -6.10 0.94 -24.44
C GLY A 973 -5.26 1.54 -23.32
N THR A 974 -4.81 0.68 -22.40
CA THR A 974 -3.94 1.08 -21.28
C THR A 974 -2.47 0.78 -21.53
N ASP A 975 -2.14 -0.02 -22.54
CA ASP A 975 -0.77 -0.50 -22.80
C ASP A 975 -0.22 -1.28 -21.57
N GLY A 976 1.10 -1.32 -21.37
CA GLY A 976 1.76 -2.03 -20.29
C GLY A 976 1.92 -1.23 -18.99
N ALA A 977 2.03 -1.95 -17.86
CA ALA A 977 2.34 -1.32 -16.58
C ALA A 977 3.65 -0.50 -16.60
N PRO A 978 4.74 -0.88 -17.29
CA PRO A 978 5.96 -0.08 -17.32
C PRO A 978 5.86 1.21 -18.17
N SER A 979 4.88 1.34 -19.05
CA SER A 979 4.64 2.54 -19.87
C SER A 979 3.50 3.41 -19.34
N ASN A 980 2.54 2.85 -18.59
CA ASN A 980 1.39 3.57 -18.03
C ASN A 980 1.34 3.56 -16.49
N ASN A 981 1.64 2.43 -15.85
CA ASN A 981 1.46 2.13 -14.41
C ASN A 981 0.00 2.11 -13.92
N ARG A 982 -1.02 2.41 -14.76
CA ARG A 982 -2.44 2.40 -14.39
C ARG A 982 -3.26 1.63 -15.41
N MET A 983 -3.86 0.50 -15.02
CA MET A 983 -4.67 -0.34 -15.94
C MET A 983 -6.15 0.07 -15.90
N SER A 984 -6.43 1.38 -15.93
CA SER A 984 -7.77 1.95 -15.76
C SER A 984 -8.27 2.60 -17.06
N ILE A 985 -9.26 2.00 -17.73
CA ILE A 985 -9.89 2.62 -18.90
C ILE A 985 -10.65 3.90 -18.54
N VAL A 986 -11.12 4.03 -17.30
CA VAL A 986 -11.72 5.27 -16.80
C VAL A 986 -10.71 6.42 -16.81
N ASP A 987 -9.46 6.15 -16.40
CA ASP A 987 -8.39 7.14 -16.43
C ASP A 987 -8.03 7.50 -17.89
N GLU A 988 -8.01 6.51 -18.79
CA GLU A 988 -7.76 6.73 -20.23
C GLU A 988 -8.85 7.58 -20.89
N MET A 989 -10.12 7.43 -20.53
CA MET A 989 -11.21 8.28 -21.05
C MET A 989 -10.97 9.75 -20.73
N TYR A 990 -10.63 10.05 -19.46
CA TYR A 990 -10.33 11.41 -19.02
C TYR A 990 -9.12 11.99 -19.76
N LEU A 991 -8.04 11.23 -19.84
CA LEU A 991 -6.80 11.63 -20.50
C LEU A 991 -6.98 11.83 -22.01
N ALA A 992 -7.63 10.89 -22.70
CA ALA A 992 -7.88 10.96 -24.14
C ALA A 992 -8.55 12.28 -24.54
N SER A 993 -9.53 12.73 -23.76
CA SER A 993 -10.23 13.98 -24.03
C SER A 993 -9.33 15.20 -23.82
N LEU A 994 -8.62 15.29 -22.69
CA LEU A 994 -7.80 16.46 -22.38
C LEU A 994 -6.59 16.62 -23.30
N ILE A 995 -5.92 15.51 -23.60
CA ILE A 995 -4.70 15.52 -24.40
C ILE A 995 -4.98 15.97 -25.82
N ASN A 996 -6.05 15.46 -26.44
CA ASN A 996 -6.40 15.85 -27.80
C ASN A 996 -6.87 17.31 -27.87
N LYS A 997 -7.59 17.81 -26.86
CA LYS A 997 -7.91 19.24 -26.75
C LYS A 997 -6.65 20.11 -26.63
N GLY A 998 -5.65 19.68 -25.87
CA GLY A 998 -4.36 20.35 -25.75
C GLY A 998 -3.53 20.29 -27.04
N ARG A 999 -3.49 19.13 -27.70
CA ARG A 999 -2.80 18.92 -28.99
C ARG A 999 -3.33 19.87 -30.05
N GLU A 1000 -4.65 20.08 -30.11
CA GLU A 1000 -5.26 21.02 -31.06
C GLU A 1000 -4.71 22.45 -30.91
N VAL A 1001 -4.46 22.89 -29.67
CA VAL A 1001 -3.82 24.19 -29.38
C VAL A 1001 -2.42 24.23 -29.97
N PHE A 1002 -1.62 23.19 -29.76
CA PHE A 1002 -0.25 23.12 -30.26
C PHE A 1002 -0.20 23.09 -31.79
N ALA A 1003 -1.09 22.30 -32.42
CA ALA A 1003 -1.11 22.13 -33.87
C ALA A 1003 -1.70 23.33 -34.62
N LYS A 1004 -2.73 23.98 -34.08
CA LYS A 1004 -3.50 25.04 -34.78
C LYS A 1004 -3.32 26.44 -34.19
N GLY A 1005 -2.65 26.56 -33.04
CA GLY A 1005 -2.49 27.83 -32.32
C GLY A 1005 -3.74 28.32 -31.58
N THR A 1006 -4.83 27.53 -31.57
CA THR A 1006 -6.12 27.92 -30.97
C THR A 1006 -6.77 26.74 -30.26
N THR A 1007 -7.44 26.99 -29.13
CA THR A 1007 -8.18 25.96 -28.38
C THR A 1007 -9.54 25.68 -29.00
N ASP A 1008 -9.80 24.43 -29.39
CA ASP A 1008 -11.18 23.93 -29.61
C ASP A 1008 -11.59 23.00 -28.46
N PRO A 1009 -12.32 23.51 -27.44
CA PRO A 1009 -12.73 22.70 -26.30
C PRO A 1009 -13.77 21.63 -26.67
N ARG A 1010 -14.28 21.63 -27.91
CA ARG A 1010 -15.25 20.65 -28.43
C ARG A 1010 -14.57 19.47 -29.14
N ALA A 1011 -13.24 19.48 -29.28
CA ALA A 1011 -12.50 18.32 -29.80
C ALA A 1011 -12.67 17.13 -28.84
N LEU A 1012 -13.02 15.96 -29.38
CA LEU A 1012 -13.31 14.71 -28.64
C LEU A 1012 -14.27 14.94 -27.44
N PRO A 1013 -15.57 15.19 -27.70
CA PRO A 1013 -16.56 15.35 -26.66
C PRO A 1013 -16.83 14.02 -25.93
N ALA A 1014 -17.50 14.09 -24.77
CA ALA A 1014 -17.70 12.95 -23.88
C ALA A 1014 -18.38 11.76 -24.56
N GLU A 1015 -19.36 11.99 -25.43
CA GLU A 1015 -20.06 10.95 -26.18
C GLU A 1015 -19.11 10.16 -27.09
N SER A 1016 -18.16 10.84 -27.74
CA SER A 1016 -17.18 10.20 -28.60
C SER A 1016 -16.22 9.34 -27.78
N ILE A 1017 -15.75 9.84 -26.65
CA ILE A 1017 -14.88 9.09 -25.74
C ILE A 1017 -15.61 7.85 -25.18
N LEU A 1018 -16.87 8.00 -24.77
CA LEU A 1018 -17.66 6.88 -24.26
C LEU A 1018 -17.88 5.83 -25.35
N LYS A 1019 -18.07 6.23 -26.61
CA LYS A 1019 -18.08 5.30 -27.76
C LYS A 1019 -16.74 4.58 -27.92
N MET A 1020 -15.60 5.28 -27.77
CA MET A 1020 -14.25 4.69 -27.84
C MET A 1020 -14.06 3.57 -26.80
N ALA A 1021 -14.59 3.74 -25.58
CA ALA A 1021 -14.51 2.75 -24.51
C ALA A 1021 -15.55 1.61 -24.59
N THR A 1022 -16.56 1.73 -25.47
CA THR A 1022 -17.70 0.79 -25.56
C THR A 1022 -17.89 0.25 -26.99
N VAL A 1023 -18.76 0.85 -27.80
CA VAL A 1023 -19.11 0.35 -29.14
C VAL A 1023 -17.93 0.29 -30.11
N ASN A 1024 -17.05 1.29 -30.11
CA ASN A 1024 -15.85 1.26 -30.94
C ASN A 1024 -14.84 0.26 -30.39
N GLY A 1025 -14.74 0.13 -29.06
CA GLY A 1025 -13.95 -0.92 -28.42
C GLY A 1025 -14.37 -2.30 -28.90
N ALA A 1026 -15.68 -2.58 -28.93
CA ALA A 1026 -16.23 -3.85 -29.39
C ALA A 1026 -15.96 -4.07 -30.89
N LYS A 1027 -16.09 -3.03 -31.71
CA LYS A 1027 -15.77 -3.09 -33.15
C LYS A 1027 -14.27 -3.29 -33.39
N ALA A 1028 -13.42 -2.70 -32.58
CA ALA A 1028 -11.96 -2.84 -32.66
C ALA A 1028 -11.51 -4.27 -32.35
N VAL A 1029 -12.19 -4.96 -31.41
CA VAL A 1029 -11.92 -6.36 -31.07
C VAL A 1029 -12.85 -7.37 -31.76
N LEU A 1030 -13.56 -6.96 -32.82
CA LEU A 1030 -14.42 -7.79 -33.67
C LEU A 1030 -15.53 -8.54 -32.89
N TRP A 1031 -16.12 -7.86 -31.92
CA TRP A 1031 -17.16 -8.35 -31.00
C TRP A 1031 -18.42 -7.47 -30.98
N GLU A 1032 -18.56 -6.52 -31.90
CA GLU A 1032 -19.65 -5.55 -31.95
C GLU A 1032 -21.05 -6.18 -32.03
N LYS A 1033 -21.15 -7.43 -32.52
CA LYS A 1033 -22.41 -8.17 -32.59
C LYS A 1033 -22.88 -8.68 -31.22
N ASP A 1034 -21.96 -8.89 -30.29
CA ASP A 1034 -22.26 -9.52 -29.00
C ASP A 1034 -22.16 -8.54 -27.81
N ILE A 1035 -21.30 -7.52 -27.85
CA ILE A 1035 -21.05 -6.59 -26.74
C ILE A 1035 -20.89 -5.13 -27.22
N GLY A 1036 -20.50 -4.23 -26.31
CA GLY A 1036 -20.24 -2.81 -26.58
C GLY A 1036 -21.45 -1.89 -26.44
N SER A 1037 -22.65 -2.46 -26.36
CA SER A 1037 -23.91 -1.75 -26.10
C SER A 1037 -24.89 -2.67 -25.37
N LEU A 1038 -25.86 -2.07 -24.69
CA LEU A 1038 -26.96 -2.77 -24.02
C LEU A 1038 -28.14 -2.83 -24.99
N GLU A 1039 -28.26 -3.94 -25.71
CA GLU A 1039 -29.32 -4.16 -26.69
C GLU A 1039 -29.91 -5.56 -26.51
N VAL A 1040 -31.21 -5.70 -26.80
CA VAL A 1040 -31.87 -7.00 -26.77
C VAL A 1040 -31.18 -7.93 -27.78
N GLY A 1041 -30.81 -9.12 -27.31
CA GLY A 1041 -30.06 -10.12 -28.07
C GLY A 1041 -28.56 -10.10 -27.83
N LYS A 1042 -27.97 -8.99 -27.35
CA LYS A 1042 -26.55 -8.93 -26.99
C LYS A 1042 -26.25 -9.65 -25.67
N LYS A 1043 -24.97 -9.98 -25.46
CA LYS A 1043 -24.49 -10.57 -24.21
C LYS A 1043 -24.61 -9.58 -23.06
N ALA A 1044 -24.87 -10.11 -21.87
CA ALA A 1044 -24.96 -9.33 -20.65
C ALA A 1044 -23.55 -9.03 -20.12
N ASP A 1045 -22.88 -8.08 -20.77
CA ASP A 1045 -21.61 -7.48 -20.38
C ASP A 1045 -21.89 -6.03 -19.95
N MET A 1046 -21.91 -5.77 -18.65
CA MET A 1046 -22.35 -4.48 -18.11
C MET A 1046 -21.68 -4.15 -16.78
N ILE A 1047 -21.63 -2.85 -16.47
CA ILE A 1047 -21.14 -2.34 -15.20
C ILE A 1047 -22.22 -1.55 -14.47
N VAL A 1048 -22.15 -1.59 -13.14
CA VAL A 1048 -22.98 -0.77 -12.26
C VAL A 1048 -22.09 0.29 -11.62
N ILE A 1049 -22.49 1.55 -11.72
CA ILE A 1049 -21.75 2.71 -11.22
C ILE A 1049 -22.56 3.40 -10.12
N ASN A 1050 -21.87 3.85 -9.06
CA ASN A 1050 -22.43 4.68 -8.00
C ASN A 1050 -22.25 6.18 -8.31
N PRO A 1051 -23.33 6.89 -8.71
CA PRO A 1051 -23.27 8.31 -9.04
C PRO A 1051 -23.30 9.23 -7.80
N SER A 1052 -23.56 8.68 -6.60
CA SER A 1052 -23.80 9.46 -5.37
C SER A 1052 -22.52 9.70 -4.56
N SER A 1053 -21.36 9.49 -5.16
CA SER A 1053 -20.07 9.74 -4.52
C SER A 1053 -19.66 11.21 -4.64
N TRP A 1054 -18.75 11.64 -3.77
CA TRP A 1054 -18.20 13.00 -3.79
C TRP A 1054 -17.48 13.36 -5.10
N SER A 1055 -17.00 12.38 -5.87
CA SER A 1055 -16.36 12.62 -7.17
C SER A 1055 -17.35 12.91 -8.30
N MET A 1056 -18.62 12.53 -8.14
CA MET A 1056 -19.64 12.61 -9.20
C MET A 1056 -20.78 13.61 -8.93
N VAL A 1057 -20.91 14.11 -7.69
CA VAL A 1057 -21.99 15.04 -7.28
C VAL A 1057 -21.49 16.50 -7.23
N PRO A 1058 -22.27 17.48 -7.74
CA PRO A 1058 -23.58 17.35 -8.39
C PRO A 1058 -23.45 16.87 -9.84
N MET A 1059 -24.48 16.16 -10.32
CA MET A 1059 -24.53 15.62 -11.68
C MET A 1059 -25.58 16.36 -12.51
N HIS A 1060 -25.12 17.29 -13.35
CA HIS A 1060 -25.98 18.07 -14.26
C HIS A 1060 -26.08 17.44 -15.64
N ASP A 1061 -24.96 16.94 -16.17
CA ASP A 1061 -24.88 16.20 -17.42
C ASP A 1061 -24.26 14.84 -17.14
N CYS A 1062 -25.08 13.80 -17.23
CA CYS A 1062 -24.69 12.42 -16.94
C CYS A 1062 -23.59 11.89 -17.87
N ILE A 1063 -23.60 12.25 -19.16
CA ILE A 1063 -22.63 11.74 -20.12
C ILE A 1063 -21.27 12.42 -19.90
N SER A 1064 -21.30 13.74 -19.70
CA SER A 1064 -20.12 14.50 -19.27
C SER A 1064 -19.54 13.92 -17.97
N SER A 1065 -20.36 13.65 -16.96
CA SER A 1065 -19.90 13.08 -15.67
C SER A 1065 -19.26 11.70 -15.82
N LEU A 1066 -19.72 10.86 -16.75
CA LEU A 1066 -19.15 9.52 -16.99
C LEU A 1066 -17.74 9.55 -17.59
N VAL A 1067 -17.34 10.65 -18.23
CA VAL A 1067 -16.00 10.81 -18.83
C VAL A 1067 -15.09 11.69 -17.97
N TYR A 1068 -15.62 12.80 -17.43
CA TYR A 1068 -14.81 13.80 -16.75
C TYR A 1068 -14.77 13.68 -15.22
N CYS A 1069 -15.73 12.97 -14.62
CA CYS A 1069 -15.88 12.88 -13.16
C CYS A 1069 -15.75 11.45 -12.63
N LEU A 1070 -16.08 10.44 -13.45
CA LEU A 1070 -16.01 9.04 -13.09
C LEU A 1070 -14.59 8.66 -12.65
N ARG A 1071 -14.51 7.86 -11.59
CA ARG A 1071 -13.29 7.19 -11.16
C ARG A 1071 -13.56 5.69 -11.03
N SER A 1072 -12.52 4.86 -11.09
CA SER A 1072 -12.67 3.41 -10.98
C SER A 1072 -13.36 2.98 -9.67
N GLU A 1073 -13.18 3.73 -8.57
CA GLU A 1073 -13.85 3.43 -7.30
C GLU A 1073 -15.38 3.66 -7.35
N ASN A 1074 -15.91 4.28 -8.40
CA ASN A 1074 -17.34 4.42 -8.61
C ASN A 1074 -17.98 3.16 -9.20
N VAL A 1075 -17.20 2.28 -9.85
CA VAL A 1075 -17.68 0.99 -10.32
C VAL A 1075 -17.92 0.10 -9.10
N VAL A 1076 -19.16 -0.36 -8.93
CA VAL A 1076 -19.56 -1.19 -7.77
C VAL A 1076 -19.79 -2.64 -8.15
N SER A 1077 -20.23 -2.93 -9.38
CA SER A 1077 -20.44 -4.30 -9.84
C SER A 1077 -20.11 -4.42 -11.32
N VAL A 1078 -19.60 -5.58 -11.73
CA VAL A 1078 -19.23 -5.90 -13.12
C VAL A 1078 -19.79 -7.27 -13.45
N MET A 1079 -20.53 -7.32 -14.55
CA MET A 1079 -21.09 -8.54 -15.11
C MET A 1079 -20.43 -8.82 -16.46
N CYS A 1080 -19.97 -10.04 -16.67
CA CYS A 1080 -19.41 -10.52 -17.93
C CYS A 1080 -20.12 -11.81 -18.32
N ASN A 1081 -20.61 -11.90 -19.56
CA ASN A 1081 -21.31 -13.08 -20.08
C ASN A 1081 -22.47 -13.54 -19.16
N GLY A 1082 -23.23 -12.59 -18.59
CA GLY A 1082 -24.35 -12.85 -17.67
C GLY A 1082 -23.98 -13.21 -16.23
N HIS A 1083 -22.70 -13.24 -15.88
CA HIS A 1083 -22.22 -13.62 -14.56
C HIS A 1083 -21.57 -12.43 -13.84
N TRP A 1084 -21.92 -12.22 -12.58
CA TRP A 1084 -21.25 -11.23 -11.73
C TRP A 1084 -19.82 -11.68 -11.43
N ILE A 1085 -18.83 -11.04 -12.05
CA ILE A 1085 -17.40 -11.26 -11.75
C ILE A 1085 -16.92 -10.32 -10.64
N MET A 1086 -17.61 -9.20 -10.44
CA MET A 1086 -17.48 -8.35 -9.26
C MET A 1086 -18.87 -7.91 -8.82
N LYS A 1087 -19.13 -7.94 -7.52
CA LYS A 1087 -20.38 -7.45 -6.92
C LYS A 1087 -20.08 -6.72 -5.63
N ASP A 1088 -20.67 -5.54 -5.45
CA ASP A 1088 -20.48 -4.70 -4.27
C ASP A 1088 -18.98 -4.46 -3.94
N LYS A 1089 -18.20 -4.19 -5.00
CA LYS A 1089 -16.73 -3.98 -5.00
C LYS A 1089 -15.88 -5.19 -4.61
N LYS A 1090 -16.46 -6.39 -4.57
CA LYS A 1090 -15.74 -7.63 -4.29
C LYS A 1090 -15.69 -8.50 -5.54
N ILE A 1091 -14.49 -8.90 -5.97
CA ILE A 1091 -14.33 -9.87 -7.05
C ILE A 1091 -14.78 -11.25 -6.56
N MET A 1092 -15.59 -11.93 -7.36
CA MET A 1092 -16.29 -13.16 -6.95
C MET A 1092 -15.49 -14.43 -7.21
N ASN A 1093 -14.54 -14.38 -8.14
CA ASN A 1093 -13.91 -15.57 -8.70
C ASN A 1093 -12.53 -15.90 -8.10
N VAL A 1094 -11.88 -14.94 -7.44
CA VAL A 1094 -10.52 -15.07 -6.91
C VAL A 1094 -10.38 -14.38 -5.55
N ASP A 1095 -9.39 -14.82 -4.76
CA ASP A 1095 -8.95 -14.07 -3.58
C ASP A 1095 -7.90 -13.03 -3.99
N GLU A 1096 -8.28 -11.76 -3.97
CA GLU A 1096 -7.41 -10.65 -4.36
C GLU A 1096 -6.14 -10.58 -3.49
N ALA A 1097 -6.24 -10.88 -2.19
CA ALA A 1097 -5.11 -10.80 -1.28
C ALA A 1097 -4.06 -11.90 -1.56
N GLU A 1098 -4.52 -13.10 -1.89
CA GLU A 1098 -3.65 -14.21 -2.31
C GLU A 1098 -2.88 -13.84 -3.59
N ILE A 1099 -3.58 -13.36 -4.62
CA ILE A 1099 -2.95 -12.98 -5.90
C ILE A 1099 -1.95 -11.83 -5.71
N ILE A 1100 -2.28 -10.82 -4.90
CA ILE A 1100 -1.35 -9.72 -4.60
C ILE A 1100 -0.07 -10.26 -3.91
N SER A 1101 -0.20 -11.23 -3.01
CA SER A 1101 0.95 -11.87 -2.36
C SER A 1101 1.82 -12.63 -3.36
N MET A 1102 1.20 -13.46 -4.21
CA MET A 1102 1.88 -14.21 -5.27
C MET A 1102 2.61 -13.28 -6.24
N ALA A 1103 1.96 -12.18 -6.64
CA ALA A 1103 2.52 -11.19 -7.55
C ALA A 1103 3.76 -10.49 -6.97
N LYS A 1104 3.75 -10.11 -5.68
CA LYS A 1104 4.94 -9.54 -5.01
C LYS A 1104 6.13 -10.49 -5.05
N HIS A 1105 5.89 -11.77 -4.77
CA HIS A 1105 6.92 -12.79 -4.84
C HIS A 1105 7.43 -12.97 -6.27
N ALA A 1106 6.53 -13.17 -7.23
CA ALA A 1106 6.88 -13.37 -8.65
C ALA A 1106 7.65 -12.17 -9.23
N ALA A 1107 7.23 -10.93 -8.93
CA ALA A 1107 7.93 -9.72 -9.37
C ALA A 1107 9.39 -9.69 -8.93
N THR A 1108 9.66 -10.04 -7.66
CA THR A 1108 11.02 -10.10 -7.11
C THR A 1108 11.86 -11.18 -7.80
N GLN A 1109 11.28 -12.35 -8.06
CA GLN A 1109 11.98 -13.45 -8.72
C GLN A 1109 12.29 -13.14 -10.19
N VAL A 1110 11.35 -12.55 -10.93
CA VAL A 1110 11.56 -12.17 -12.33
C VAL A 1110 12.66 -11.14 -12.45
N LEU A 1111 12.65 -10.10 -11.60
CA LEU A 1111 13.70 -9.08 -11.59
C LEU A 1111 15.10 -9.67 -11.33
N LYS A 1112 15.20 -10.60 -10.38
CA LYS A 1112 16.45 -11.29 -10.08
C LYS A 1112 16.95 -12.12 -11.26
N ARG A 1113 16.07 -12.84 -11.96
CA ARG A 1113 16.43 -13.61 -13.16
C ARG A 1113 16.82 -12.71 -14.33
N ALA A 1114 16.14 -11.59 -14.48
CA ALA A 1114 16.40 -10.60 -15.52
C ALA A 1114 17.67 -9.77 -15.28
N GLY A 1115 18.25 -9.82 -14.07
CA GLY A 1115 19.44 -9.04 -13.72
C GLY A 1115 19.21 -7.53 -13.74
N ILE A 1116 17.98 -7.09 -13.47
CA ILE A 1116 17.59 -5.68 -13.54
C ILE A 1116 17.81 -5.03 -12.18
N GLU A 1117 18.67 -4.01 -12.14
CA GLU A 1117 18.89 -3.19 -10.94
C GLU A 1117 18.12 -1.86 -11.05
N ILE A 1118 17.27 -1.57 -10.09
CA ILE A 1118 16.51 -0.32 -10.03
C ILE A 1118 17.36 0.74 -9.29
N PRO A 1119 17.51 1.96 -9.84
CA PRO A 1119 18.27 3.01 -9.17
C PRO A 1119 17.60 3.39 -7.85
N ASN A 1120 18.42 3.64 -6.82
CA ASN A 1120 17.91 4.17 -5.57
C ASN A 1120 17.52 5.64 -5.77
N ARG A 1121 16.21 5.92 -5.85
CA ARG A 1121 15.68 7.26 -6.12
C ARG A 1121 15.62 8.14 -4.87
N MET A 1122 15.51 7.51 -3.71
CA MET A 1122 15.47 8.14 -2.39
C MET A 1122 16.14 7.20 -1.39
N ASN A 1123 16.62 7.71 -0.25
CA ASN A 1123 17.18 6.85 0.79
C ASN A 1123 16.05 5.98 1.41
N LEU A 1124 15.86 4.75 0.88
CA LEU A 1124 15.07 3.71 1.55
C LEU A 1124 15.80 3.33 2.85
N ILE A 1125 15.19 3.66 3.99
CA ILE A 1125 15.68 3.34 5.35
C ILE A 1125 15.03 2.04 5.84
#